data_AF-R7A686-F1
#
_entry.id   AF-R7A686-F1
#
_cell.length_a   1.000
_cell.length_b   1.000
_cell.length_c   1.000
_cell.angle_alpha   90.00
_cell.angle_beta   90.00
_cell.angle_gamma   90.00
#
_symmetry.space_group_name_H-M   'P 1'
#
loop_
_entity.id
_entity.type
_entity.pdbx_description
1 polymer ?
#
loop_
_entity_poly.entity_id
_entity_poly.type
_entity_poly.pdbx_seq_one_letter_code
_entity_poly.pdbx_strand_id
1 'polypeptide(L)'
;MSENNLNQYDGGTGGNTGPAGNGGSGGPGGNGSGKDPKKQNIIMFAIAALISLLLVSSFVKLLTGDSEKEITYNEFITMLDEEKIESVIVGPDRVYVQPKAEKGNQSPLLYLYGVNPSVTYYTGKIEDDDTLTARLLEHGVEVKGQVADGSAAVLSFLLSYVFPFLLMWVLLSFLFRKMSKGGGPMGVGKSNAKVYVQRETGITFQDVAGEDEAKESLQEVVDFLHNPGKYAKIGAKLPKGALLVGPPGTGKTLLAKAVAGEAKVPFFSLSGSDFIELYVGVGASRVRDLFKEATKNAPCIIFIDEIDAIGRSRDNKYGGGNEEREQTLNQLLSEMDGFDTSKGILVLGATNRPEILDKALLRPGRFDRRIIVDKPDLKGRVEILKVHAKDVHLDESVDLDAIALATSGAVGADLANMINEAAINAVQHGREFVSQKDLFEAVEQVLVGKEKKDRIMSMEERKIVSYHEVGHALISALQKNSEPVQKITIVPRTMGALGYVMQVPEEEKYLQTKEELHNRLVGLLGGRAAEELVFGNVTTGAANDIEQATNIATNMITRFGMSKRFGLMGLATVESEYLGGGARLTCSDRTAADVDTEVMETLKECYEEAKEMLSGNRELMDKLAAHLIEKETISGKEFMKIYRAEKGIPEPEEKEESKLQQETEKQEAEQNEAKEKEAEPLQQEPEIQEREEKPVSEAPRGRFSGTSTDIFQ
;
A
#
# COMPACT_ATOMS: atom_id res chain seq x y z
N MET A 1 56.55 -15.94 -21.30
CA MET A 1 56.17 -14.51 -21.20
C MET A 1 55.19 -14.43 -20.05
N SER A 2 55.58 -13.98 -18.85
CA SER A 2 56.00 -12.60 -18.47
C SER A 2 54.83 -11.62 -18.53
N GLU A 3 54.47 -10.90 -17.45
CA GLU A 3 55.03 -10.89 -16.09
C GLU A 3 54.05 -10.19 -15.12
N ASN A 4 54.03 -10.63 -13.85
CA ASN A 4 53.69 -9.84 -12.65
C ASN A 4 52.26 -9.23 -12.54
N ASN A 5 51.72 -8.90 -11.36
CA ASN A 5 52.28 -8.99 -10.01
C ASN A 5 51.19 -9.33 -8.96
N LEU A 6 51.55 -10.07 -7.91
CA LEU A 6 50.82 -10.08 -6.64
C LEU A 6 51.42 -9.03 -5.69
N ASN A 7 50.60 -8.54 -4.74
CA ASN A 7 50.93 -8.01 -3.41
C ASN A 7 49.59 -7.48 -2.85
N GLN A 8 48.85 -8.19 -1.99
CA GLN A 8 49.19 -8.72 -0.66
C GLN A 8 49.61 -7.63 0.33
N TYR A 9 48.83 -7.52 1.40
CA TYR A 9 48.79 -6.43 2.37
C TYR A 9 48.85 -7.05 3.77
N ASP A 10 49.97 -6.89 4.49
CA ASP A 10 50.04 -6.91 5.97
C ASP A 10 51.41 -6.39 6.42
N GLY A 11 51.56 -6.05 7.71
CA GLY A 11 52.85 -5.74 8.34
C GLY A 11 52.89 -4.43 9.13
N GLY A 12 52.13 -4.34 10.22
CA GLY A 12 52.24 -3.23 11.17
C GLY A 12 53.15 -3.54 12.37
N THR A 13 54.14 -2.69 12.67
CA THR A 13 54.72 -2.50 14.02
C THR A 13 55.71 -1.32 14.04
N GLY A 14 55.90 -0.72 15.21
CA GLY A 14 56.95 0.29 15.46
C GLY A 14 56.41 1.69 15.79
N GLY A 15 56.57 2.11 17.05
CA GLY A 15 56.32 3.49 17.48
C GLY A 15 57.47 3.97 18.35
N ASN A 16 57.70 5.30 18.41
CA ASN A 16 58.55 5.88 19.44
C ASN A 16 58.23 7.35 19.75
N THR A 17 58.48 7.72 21.01
CA THR A 17 58.70 9.06 21.61
C THR A 17 58.66 10.35 20.77
N GLY A 18 58.11 11.42 21.37
CA GLY A 18 58.66 12.79 21.16
C GLY A 18 57.62 13.92 21.27
N PRO A 19 57.83 14.98 22.10
CA PRO A 19 56.75 15.93 22.41
C PRO A 19 56.97 17.39 21.96
N ALA A 20 55.87 18.15 22.04
CA ALA A 20 55.76 19.60 22.14
C ALA A 20 56.15 20.48 20.92
N GLY A 21 55.23 21.38 20.54
CA GLY A 21 55.41 22.35 19.46
C GLY A 21 54.22 23.33 19.38
N ASN A 22 54.21 24.33 20.27
CA ASN A 22 53.16 25.36 20.33
C ASN A 22 53.43 26.50 19.33
N GLY A 23 52.39 26.94 18.60
CA GLY A 23 52.28 28.33 18.14
C GLY A 23 51.93 28.54 16.65
N GLY A 24 51.27 29.68 16.37
CA GLY A 24 51.42 30.39 15.09
C GLY A 24 50.27 30.30 14.08
N SER A 25 49.25 31.15 14.22
CA SER A 25 48.36 31.55 13.11
C SER A 25 49.12 32.34 12.04
N GLY A 26 48.92 32.10 10.73
CA GLY A 26 49.84 32.66 9.72
C GLY A 26 49.45 32.82 8.23
N GLY A 27 48.17 33.02 7.87
CA GLY A 27 47.79 33.64 6.56
C GLY A 27 48.02 32.84 5.24
N PRO A 28 47.67 33.43 4.05
CA PRO A 28 47.48 32.66 2.81
C PRO A 28 48.30 33.08 1.56
N GLY A 29 48.52 32.12 0.66
CA GLY A 29 49.00 32.25 -0.74
C GLY A 29 49.38 30.85 -1.25
N GLY A 30 48.85 30.32 -2.36
CA GLY A 30 49.09 30.70 -3.76
C GLY A 30 50.03 29.65 -4.40
N ASN A 31 50.00 29.30 -5.69
CA ASN A 31 49.15 29.66 -6.84
C ASN A 31 49.33 28.57 -7.95
N GLY A 32 48.41 28.48 -8.90
CA GLY A 32 48.54 27.67 -10.14
C GLY A 32 47.50 26.54 -10.27
N SER A 33 46.92 26.26 -11.44
CA SER A 33 47.16 26.79 -12.79
C SER A 33 45.86 27.22 -13.48
N GLY A 34 45.88 28.41 -14.10
CA GLY A 34 44.70 28.94 -14.80
C GLY A 34 44.59 28.43 -16.24
N LYS A 35 43.60 27.59 -16.52
CA LYS A 35 43.03 27.46 -17.87
C LYS A 35 41.95 28.53 -18.03
N ASP A 36 42.02 29.34 -19.09
CA ASP A 36 41.06 30.43 -19.31
C ASP A 36 39.61 29.90 -19.38
N PRO A 37 38.70 30.28 -18.45
CA PRO A 37 37.31 29.83 -18.51
C PRO A 37 36.62 30.32 -19.79
N LYS A 38 37.08 31.44 -20.37
CA LYS A 38 36.64 31.92 -21.68
C LYS A 38 36.93 30.91 -22.81
N LYS A 39 38.10 30.25 -22.82
CA LYS A 39 38.43 29.24 -23.84
C LYS A 39 37.62 27.97 -23.64
N GLN A 40 37.40 27.54 -22.39
CA GLN A 40 36.60 26.36 -22.08
C GLN A 40 35.12 26.56 -22.47
N ASN A 41 34.57 27.76 -22.25
CA ASN A 41 33.22 28.13 -22.71
C ASN A 41 33.13 28.19 -24.24
N ILE A 42 34.13 28.75 -24.94
CA ILE A 42 34.16 28.78 -26.41
C ILE A 42 34.18 27.36 -27.00
N ILE A 43 34.96 26.44 -26.41
CA ILE A 43 34.99 25.02 -26.81
C ILE A 43 33.62 24.36 -26.57
N MET A 44 32.97 24.63 -25.43
CA MET A 44 31.62 24.13 -25.15
C MET A 44 30.58 24.66 -26.15
N PHE A 45 30.62 25.93 -26.51
CA PHE A 45 29.74 26.50 -27.55
C PHE A 45 30.02 25.94 -28.94
N ALA A 46 31.29 25.68 -29.30
CA ALA A 46 31.64 25.04 -30.57
C ALA A 46 31.11 23.59 -30.64
N ILE A 47 31.21 22.82 -29.56
CA ILE A 47 30.66 21.46 -29.46
C ILE A 47 29.13 21.50 -29.54
N ALA A 48 28.47 22.41 -28.80
CA ALA A 48 27.02 22.57 -28.85
C ALA A 48 26.53 22.97 -30.25
N ALA A 49 27.25 23.88 -30.93
CA ALA A 49 26.96 24.25 -32.32
C ALA A 49 27.08 23.05 -33.27
N LEU A 50 28.16 22.26 -33.16
CA LEU A 50 28.37 21.08 -34.00
C LEU A 50 27.32 19.98 -33.75
N ILE A 51 26.93 19.75 -32.50
CA ILE A 51 25.81 18.85 -32.16
C ILE A 51 24.49 19.38 -32.73
N SER A 52 24.21 20.67 -32.62
CA SER A 52 22.99 21.26 -33.19
C SER A 52 22.95 21.19 -34.72
N LEU A 53 24.10 21.30 -35.39
CA LEU A 53 24.23 21.13 -36.84
C LEU A 53 23.98 19.68 -37.27
N LEU A 54 24.48 18.70 -36.51
CA LEU A 54 24.18 17.28 -36.71
C LEU A 54 22.69 16.98 -36.51
N LEU A 55 22.06 17.55 -35.47
CA LEU A 55 20.63 17.40 -35.23
C LEU A 55 19.79 18.03 -36.35
N VAL A 56 20.15 19.22 -36.86
CA VAL A 56 19.52 19.80 -38.06
C VAL A 56 19.71 18.88 -39.27
N SER A 57 20.91 18.38 -39.52
CA SER A 57 21.20 17.49 -40.66
C SER A 57 20.36 16.20 -40.62
N SER A 58 20.27 15.54 -39.46
CA SER A 58 19.41 14.36 -39.27
C SER A 58 17.92 14.70 -39.39
N PHE A 59 17.48 15.85 -38.87
CA PHE A 59 16.07 16.28 -38.94
C PHE A 59 15.65 16.67 -40.36
N VAL A 60 16.53 17.31 -41.14
CA VAL A 60 16.31 17.60 -42.56
C VAL A 60 16.20 16.30 -43.36
N LYS A 61 17.11 15.34 -43.16
CA LYS A 61 17.00 14.01 -43.82
C LYS A 61 15.73 13.26 -43.45
N LEU A 62 15.27 13.38 -42.20
CA LEU A 62 14.00 12.80 -41.75
C LEU A 62 12.78 13.47 -42.39
N LEU A 63 12.88 14.77 -42.73
CA LEU A 63 11.79 15.56 -43.34
C LEU A 63 11.74 15.49 -44.86
N THR A 64 12.87 15.46 -45.58
CA THR A 64 12.84 15.35 -47.05
C THR A 64 12.55 13.93 -47.50
N GLY A 65 12.92 12.92 -46.71
CA GLY A 65 12.59 11.51 -46.97
C GLY A 65 13.35 10.88 -48.14
N ASP A 66 14.36 11.57 -48.67
CA ASP A 66 15.19 11.10 -49.79
C ASP A 66 16.00 9.84 -49.41
N SER A 67 15.43 8.67 -49.65
CA SER A 67 16.18 7.41 -49.68
C SER A 67 16.63 7.12 -51.11
N GLU A 68 17.79 7.64 -51.50
CA GLU A 68 18.51 7.12 -52.66
C GLU A 68 18.84 5.64 -52.43
N LYS A 69 18.49 4.78 -53.39
CA LYS A 69 18.85 3.36 -53.37
C LYS A 69 19.65 2.98 -54.60
N GLU A 70 20.84 2.46 -54.39
CA GLU A 70 21.64 1.85 -55.46
C GLU A 70 20.99 0.53 -55.90
N ILE A 71 20.80 0.35 -57.20
CA ILE A 71 20.35 -0.89 -57.83
C ILE A 71 21.36 -1.33 -58.87
N THR A 72 21.44 -2.63 -59.13
CA THR A 72 22.28 -3.14 -60.22
C THR A 72 21.68 -2.78 -61.58
N TYR A 73 22.53 -2.67 -62.60
CA TYR A 73 22.07 -2.38 -63.97
C TYR A 73 21.10 -3.43 -64.49
N ASN A 74 21.25 -4.69 -64.08
CA ASN A 74 20.32 -5.78 -64.43
C ASN A 74 18.93 -5.58 -63.79
N GLU A 75 18.85 -5.10 -62.54
CA GLU A 75 17.57 -4.76 -61.89
C GLU A 75 16.92 -3.56 -62.57
N PHE A 76 17.70 -2.56 -63.00
CA PHE A 76 17.21 -1.43 -63.79
C PHE A 76 16.60 -1.87 -65.13
N ILE A 77 17.29 -2.74 -65.89
CA ILE A 77 16.73 -3.31 -67.13
C ILE A 77 15.49 -4.15 -66.83
N THR A 78 15.50 -4.96 -65.76
CA THR A 78 14.30 -5.73 -65.35
C THR A 78 13.11 -4.81 -65.05
N MET A 79 13.33 -3.69 -64.34
CA MET A 79 12.28 -2.70 -64.08
C MET A 79 11.78 -1.97 -65.33
N LEU A 80 12.61 -1.85 -66.38
CA LEU A 80 12.23 -1.28 -67.67
C LEU A 80 11.38 -2.27 -68.48
N ASP A 81 11.78 -3.55 -68.53
CA ASP A 81 11.06 -4.64 -69.19
C ASP A 81 9.69 -4.89 -68.54
N GLU A 82 9.58 -4.73 -67.22
CA GLU A 82 8.31 -4.81 -66.47
C GLU A 82 7.45 -3.52 -66.52
N GLU A 83 7.84 -2.52 -67.33
CA GLU A 83 7.20 -1.20 -67.42
C GLU A 83 7.08 -0.42 -66.09
N LYS A 84 7.87 -0.73 -65.05
CA LYS A 84 7.73 -0.13 -63.71
C LYS A 84 8.33 1.26 -63.57
N ILE A 85 8.97 1.80 -64.61
CA ILE A 85 9.66 3.09 -64.64
C ILE A 85 8.76 4.19 -65.24
N GLU A 86 8.75 5.38 -64.63
CA GLU A 86 7.97 6.55 -65.08
C GLU A 86 8.85 7.54 -65.85
N SER A 87 10.00 7.92 -65.28
CA SER A 87 10.99 8.75 -65.98
C SER A 87 12.42 8.43 -65.55
N VAL A 88 13.38 8.74 -66.43
CA VAL A 88 14.82 8.50 -66.21
C VAL A 88 15.59 9.79 -66.41
N ILE A 89 16.43 10.13 -65.44
CA ILE A 89 17.36 11.28 -65.53
C ILE A 89 18.77 10.72 -65.78
N VAL A 90 19.30 10.98 -66.96
CA VAL A 90 20.65 10.54 -67.34
C VAL A 90 21.65 11.62 -66.91
N GLY A 91 22.50 11.28 -65.95
CA GLY A 91 23.68 12.06 -65.57
C GLY A 91 24.95 11.55 -66.27
N PRO A 92 26.10 12.21 -66.06
CA PRO A 92 27.35 11.84 -66.73
C PRO A 92 27.81 10.41 -66.41
N ASP A 93 27.86 10.03 -65.12
CA ASP A 93 28.36 8.74 -64.64
C ASP A 93 27.27 7.81 -64.06
N ARG A 94 26.06 8.35 -63.86
CA ARG A 94 24.94 7.69 -63.15
C ARG A 94 23.61 7.93 -63.83
N VAL A 95 22.76 6.92 -63.80
CA VAL A 95 21.37 6.97 -64.28
C VAL A 95 20.45 6.95 -63.07
N TYR A 96 19.62 7.98 -62.90
CA TYR A 96 18.60 8.05 -61.84
C TYR A 96 17.24 7.63 -62.40
N VAL A 97 16.51 6.82 -61.65
CA VAL A 97 15.32 6.11 -62.10
C VAL A 97 14.17 6.42 -61.15
N GLN A 98 13.11 7.02 -61.67
CA GLN A 98 11.87 7.27 -60.94
C GLN A 98 10.84 6.19 -61.29
N PRO A 99 10.43 5.33 -60.33
CA PRO A 99 9.41 4.31 -60.56
C PRO A 99 8.01 4.93 -60.69
N LYS A 100 7.12 4.28 -61.44
CA LYS A 100 5.68 4.62 -61.45
C LYS A 100 5.13 4.48 -60.03
N ALA A 101 4.60 5.57 -59.47
CA ALA A 101 4.37 5.65 -58.04
C ALA A 101 3.22 4.75 -57.53
N GLU A 102 3.56 3.67 -56.81
CA GLU A 102 2.60 2.98 -55.94
C GLU A 102 2.14 3.93 -54.82
N LYS A 103 0.82 4.07 -54.64
CA LYS A 103 0.23 4.95 -53.60
C LYS A 103 0.25 4.30 -52.21
N GLY A 104 1.45 4.00 -51.70
CA GLY A 104 1.67 3.49 -50.35
C GLY A 104 1.58 4.57 -49.27
N ASN A 105 0.68 4.39 -48.30
CA ASN A 105 0.57 5.10 -47.00
C ASN A 105 1.25 6.48 -46.88
N GLN A 106 0.63 7.50 -47.46
CA GLN A 106 1.03 8.90 -47.23
C GLN A 106 0.67 9.35 -45.80
N SER A 107 1.63 9.93 -45.08
CA SER A 107 1.36 10.67 -43.85
C SER A 107 0.76 12.04 -44.21
N PRO A 108 -0.46 12.39 -43.74
CA PRO A 108 -1.16 13.60 -44.23
C PRO A 108 -0.40 14.91 -44.00
N LEU A 109 0.46 14.95 -42.98
CA LEU A 109 1.29 16.11 -42.64
C LEU A 109 2.35 16.40 -43.71
N LEU A 110 2.93 15.36 -44.34
CA LEU A 110 4.01 15.53 -45.31
C LEU A 110 3.52 16.09 -46.65
N TYR A 111 2.35 15.63 -47.10
CA TYR A 111 1.70 16.10 -48.33
C TYR A 111 1.35 17.59 -48.28
N LEU A 112 1.02 18.12 -47.09
CA LEU A 112 0.71 19.53 -46.86
C LEU A 112 1.92 20.47 -47.08
N TYR A 113 3.14 19.94 -46.97
CA TYR A 113 4.39 20.67 -47.25
C TYR A 113 4.93 20.44 -48.67
N GLY A 114 4.19 19.73 -49.54
CA GLY A 114 4.57 19.51 -50.94
C GLY A 114 5.69 18.47 -51.16
N VAL A 115 6.06 17.71 -50.13
CA VAL A 115 7.11 16.69 -50.20
C VAL A 115 6.47 15.32 -50.47
N ASN A 116 6.74 14.74 -51.64
CA ASN A 116 6.41 13.35 -51.95
C ASN A 116 7.67 12.49 -51.80
N PRO A 117 7.73 11.53 -50.84
CA PRO A 117 8.88 10.66 -50.66
C PRO A 117 8.90 9.54 -51.71
N SER A 118 9.22 9.89 -52.95
CA SER A 118 9.48 8.92 -54.02
C SER A 118 10.90 8.35 -53.89
N VAL A 119 11.00 7.05 -53.60
CA VAL A 119 12.29 6.33 -53.61
C VAL A 119 12.91 6.45 -55.01
N THR A 120 13.97 7.26 -55.12
CA THR A 120 14.72 7.39 -56.37
C THR A 120 15.82 6.33 -56.36
N TYR A 121 15.79 5.47 -57.37
CA TYR A 121 16.85 4.48 -57.56
C TYR A 121 17.97 5.09 -58.41
N TYR A 122 19.21 4.62 -58.25
CA TYR A 122 20.30 4.93 -59.17
C TYR A 122 21.11 3.70 -59.53
N THR A 123 21.66 3.68 -60.75
CA THR A 123 22.65 2.69 -61.20
C THR A 123 23.84 3.40 -61.85
N GLY A 124 25.00 2.74 -61.83
CA GLY A 124 26.13 3.14 -62.66
C GLY A 124 25.81 2.98 -64.15
N LYS A 125 26.36 3.88 -64.97
CA LYS A 125 26.21 3.84 -66.43
C LYS A 125 27.16 2.81 -67.05
N ILE A 126 26.61 1.87 -67.83
CA ILE A 126 27.35 0.75 -68.45
C ILE A 126 27.24 0.75 -69.98
N GLU A 127 26.17 1.34 -70.54
CA GLU A 127 25.96 1.51 -71.98
C GLU A 127 26.10 2.98 -72.40
N ASP A 128 26.34 3.23 -73.69
CA ASP A 128 26.38 4.56 -74.29
C ASP A 128 24.99 5.22 -74.30
N ASP A 129 24.96 6.57 -74.30
CA ASP A 129 23.71 7.33 -74.18
C ASP A 129 22.74 7.10 -75.33
N ASP A 130 23.23 6.93 -76.56
CA ASP A 130 22.39 6.72 -77.75
C ASP A 130 21.65 5.36 -77.69
N THR A 131 22.33 4.28 -77.28
CA THR A 131 21.72 2.95 -77.17
C THR A 131 20.77 2.85 -75.97
N LEU A 132 21.11 3.49 -74.85
CA LEU A 132 20.24 3.57 -73.68
C LEU A 132 18.99 4.41 -73.95
N THR A 133 19.13 5.58 -74.59
CA THR A 133 18.01 6.47 -74.91
C THR A 133 17.07 5.84 -75.93
N ALA A 134 17.60 5.11 -76.92
CA ALA A 134 16.76 4.36 -77.86
C ALA A 134 15.87 3.32 -77.15
N ARG A 135 16.44 2.52 -76.23
CA ARG A 135 15.68 1.50 -75.46
C ARG A 135 14.63 2.13 -74.54
N LEU A 136 14.96 3.25 -73.90
CA LEU A 136 14.02 3.99 -73.04
C LEU A 136 12.84 4.58 -73.84
N LEU A 137 13.08 5.09 -75.05
CA LEU A 137 12.04 5.61 -75.93
C LEU A 137 11.16 4.49 -76.53
N GLU A 138 11.74 3.32 -76.83
CA GLU A 138 10.98 2.15 -77.30
C GLU A 138 9.98 1.64 -76.26
N HIS A 139 10.34 1.69 -74.96
CA HIS A 139 9.45 1.40 -73.83
C HIS A 139 8.64 2.62 -73.36
N GLY A 140 8.65 3.74 -74.10
CA GLY A 140 7.80 4.91 -73.84
C GLY A 140 8.12 5.70 -72.55
N VAL A 141 9.32 5.57 -72.01
CA VAL A 141 9.75 6.23 -70.76
C VAL A 141 10.24 7.66 -71.03
N GLU A 142 9.86 8.60 -70.16
CA GLU A 142 10.28 10.00 -70.32
C GLU A 142 11.75 10.20 -69.92
N VAL A 143 12.61 10.56 -70.87
CA VAL A 143 14.05 10.80 -70.63
C VAL A 143 14.33 12.29 -70.40
N LYS A 144 15.00 12.62 -69.29
CA LYS A 144 15.29 14.00 -68.87
C LYS A 144 16.81 14.22 -68.73
N GLY A 145 17.32 15.28 -69.33
CA GLY A 145 18.71 15.73 -69.15
C GLY A 145 18.87 16.57 -67.87
N GLN A 146 19.96 16.36 -67.12
CA GLN A 146 20.19 17.06 -65.86
C GLN A 146 20.76 18.49 -66.09
N VAL A 147 19.92 19.51 -65.91
CA VAL A 147 20.31 20.94 -66.02
C VAL A 147 20.51 21.53 -64.62
N ALA A 148 21.70 22.11 -64.35
CA ALA A 148 22.10 22.56 -63.02
C ALA A 148 21.94 24.08 -62.83
N ASP A 149 20.75 24.52 -62.43
CA ASP A 149 20.50 25.93 -62.06
C ASP A 149 21.11 26.28 -60.69
N GLY A 150 22.29 26.91 -60.71
CA GLY A 150 23.04 27.28 -59.50
C GLY A 150 22.31 28.26 -58.56
N SER A 151 21.29 28.96 -59.05
CA SER A 151 20.40 29.82 -58.24
C SER A 151 19.54 29.01 -57.26
N ALA A 152 19.03 27.85 -57.70
CA ALA A 152 18.23 26.96 -56.86
C ALA A 152 19.04 26.35 -55.72
N ALA A 153 20.32 26.02 -55.96
CA ALA A 153 21.23 25.46 -54.96
C ALA A 153 21.53 26.42 -53.79
N VAL A 154 21.61 27.73 -54.05
CA VAL A 154 21.79 28.74 -52.99
C VAL A 154 20.49 28.89 -52.17
N LEU A 155 19.33 28.89 -52.83
CA LEU A 155 18.04 29.01 -52.16
C LEU A 155 17.73 27.78 -51.29
N SER A 156 18.01 26.57 -51.78
CA SER A 156 17.82 25.33 -51.02
C SER A 156 18.77 25.25 -49.82
N PHE A 157 20.02 25.71 -49.94
CA PHE A 157 20.93 25.78 -48.79
C PHE A 157 20.40 26.70 -47.68
N LEU A 158 19.86 27.86 -48.04
CA LEU A 158 19.27 28.80 -47.07
C LEU A 158 18.01 28.24 -46.40
N LEU A 159 17.08 27.63 -47.16
CA LEU A 159 15.86 27.07 -46.59
C LEU A 159 16.09 25.78 -45.79
N SER A 160 17.01 24.91 -46.22
CA SER A 160 17.22 23.61 -45.56
C SER A 160 18.17 23.67 -44.37
N TYR A 161 19.16 24.57 -44.34
CA TYR A 161 20.13 24.64 -43.23
C TYR A 161 20.00 25.89 -42.36
N VAL A 162 19.83 27.08 -42.95
CA VAL A 162 19.82 28.32 -42.17
C VAL A 162 18.49 28.51 -41.44
N PHE A 163 17.36 28.28 -42.11
CA PHE A 163 16.03 28.45 -41.49
C PHE A 163 15.77 27.51 -40.29
N PRO A 164 16.02 26.18 -40.35
CA PRO A 164 15.76 25.29 -39.22
C PRO A 164 16.71 25.54 -38.04
N PHE A 165 17.97 25.90 -38.32
CA PHE A 165 18.94 26.28 -37.29
C PHE A 165 18.49 27.55 -36.53
N LEU A 166 18.04 28.57 -37.26
CA LEU A 166 17.57 29.84 -36.67
C LEU A 166 16.26 29.63 -35.89
N LEU A 167 15.32 28.84 -36.42
CA LEU A 167 14.09 28.46 -35.74
C LEU A 167 14.38 27.67 -34.45
N MET A 168 15.29 26.70 -34.48
CA MET A 168 15.69 25.92 -33.30
C MET A 168 16.40 26.79 -32.25
N TRP A 169 17.24 27.76 -32.66
CA TRP A 169 17.83 28.74 -31.73
C TRP A 169 16.72 29.53 -31.02
N VAL A 170 15.77 30.10 -31.75
CA VAL A 170 14.65 30.87 -31.16
C VAL A 170 13.84 30.01 -30.18
N LEU A 171 13.54 28.76 -30.55
CA LEU A 171 12.76 27.83 -29.72
C LEU A 171 13.53 27.44 -28.43
N LEU A 172 14.82 27.09 -28.53
CA LEU A 172 15.67 26.85 -27.35
C LEU A 172 15.79 28.10 -26.47
N SER A 173 15.98 29.28 -27.06
CA SER A 173 16.08 30.55 -26.33
C SER A 173 14.81 30.86 -25.53
N PHE A 174 13.64 30.57 -26.10
CA PHE A 174 12.35 30.68 -25.41
C PHE A 174 12.21 29.62 -24.30
N LEU A 175 12.61 28.38 -24.56
CA LEU A 175 12.59 27.28 -23.58
C LEU A 175 13.49 27.57 -22.37
N PHE A 176 14.74 27.99 -22.61
CA PHE A 176 15.69 28.38 -21.55
C PHE A 176 15.22 29.63 -20.79
N ARG A 177 14.57 30.61 -21.44
CA ARG A 177 13.93 31.73 -20.73
C ARG A 177 12.79 31.27 -19.82
N LYS A 178 11.99 30.30 -20.24
CA LYS A 178 10.90 29.73 -19.42
C LYS A 178 11.45 28.92 -18.24
N MET A 179 12.53 28.16 -18.46
CA MET A 179 13.19 27.33 -17.45
C MET A 179 14.01 28.17 -16.44
N SER A 180 14.72 29.21 -16.90
CA SER A 180 15.53 30.09 -16.03
C SER A 180 14.72 30.87 -14.99
N LYS A 181 13.40 30.99 -15.16
CA LYS A 181 12.51 31.59 -14.14
C LYS A 181 12.15 30.61 -13.00
N GLY A 182 12.57 29.34 -13.12
CA GLY A 182 12.33 28.25 -12.16
C GLY A 182 13.60 27.58 -11.63
N GLY A 183 14.73 28.30 -11.61
CA GLY A 183 16.02 27.78 -11.15
C GLY A 183 16.87 27.18 -12.26
N GLY A 184 18.13 27.62 -12.36
CA GLY A 184 19.09 27.06 -13.32
C GLY A 184 19.60 25.68 -12.91
N PRO A 185 20.31 24.95 -13.81
CA PRO A 185 20.76 23.56 -13.60
C PRO A 185 21.77 23.35 -12.45
N MET A 186 22.16 24.41 -11.73
CA MET A 186 22.96 24.33 -10.50
C MET A 186 22.11 24.23 -9.22
N GLY A 187 20.77 24.28 -9.32
CA GLY A 187 19.85 24.30 -8.18
C GLY A 187 19.55 22.95 -7.52
N VAL A 188 19.97 21.84 -8.12
CA VAL A 188 19.57 20.45 -7.75
C VAL A 188 19.93 20.06 -6.31
N GLY A 189 20.93 20.73 -5.70
CA GLY A 189 21.43 20.43 -4.35
C GLY A 189 20.78 21.19 -3.19
N LYS A 190 19.62 21.85 -3.36
CA LYS A 190 18.89 22.49 -2.25
C LYS A 190 17.44 22.03 -2.18
N SER A 191 17.16 21.21 -1.17
CA SER A 191 15.81 20.75 -0.86
C SER A 191 14.90 21.93 -0.48
N ASN A 192 13.84 22.15 -1.24
CA ASN A 192 12.66 22.92 -0.82
C ASN A 192 11.55 21.96 -0.35
N ALA A 193 11.91 20.83 0.29
CA ALA A 193 10.94 20.00 0.98
C ALA A 193 10.23 20.85 2.04
N LYS A 194 8.90 20.96 1.95
CA LYS A 194 8.09 21.45 3.05
C LYS A 194 8.13 20.40 4.15
N VAL A 195 9.04 20.57 5.10
CA VAL A 195 9.03 19.80 6.34
C VAL A 195 7.69 20.12 7.02
N TYR A 196 6.79 19.13 7.09
CA TYR A 196 5.45 19.30 7.65
C TYR A 196 5.51 19.32 9.17
N VAL A 197 5.91 20.47 9.73
CA VAL A 197 5.92 20.72 11.17
C VAL A 197 4.48 20.87 11.66
N GLN A 198 3.89 19.77 12.14
CA GLN A 198 2.64 19.81 12.89
C GLN A 198 2.97 20.32 14.29
N ARG A 199 2.58 21.56 14.60
CA ARG A 199 2.86 22.16 15.91
C ARG A 199 2.04 21.52 17.04
N GLU A 200 0.85 21.06 16.71
CA GLU A 200 -0.08 20.32 17.56
C GLU A 200 -0.67 19.20 16.69
N THR A 201 -0.78 17.99 17.22
CA THR A 201 -1.35 16.84 16.49
C THR A 201 -2.86 16.70 16.68
N GLY A 202 -3.41 17.28 17.74
CA GLY A 202 -4.83 17.16 18.13
C GLY A 202 -5.24 15.78 18.66
N ILE A 203 -4.28 14.86 18.85
CA ILE A 203 -4.48 13.45 19.19
C ILE A 203 -3.68 13.15 20.46
N THR A 204 -4.30 12.43 21.41
CA THR A 204 -3.80 12.14 22.77
C THR A 204 -3.82 10.63 23.06
N PHE A 205 -3.37 10.20 24.23
CA PHE A 205 -3.51 8.79 24.63
C PHE A 205 -4.96 8.34 24.88
N GLN A 206 -5.95 9.25 24.88
CA GLN A 206 -7.39 8.93 24.96
C GLN A 206 -7.99 8.49 23.61
N ASP A 207 -7.28 8.78 22.52
CA ASP A 207 -7.69 8.52 21.14
C ASP A 207 -7.03 7.24 20.58
N VAL A 208 -6.24 6.56 21.42
CA VAL A 208 -5.62 5.26 21.16
C VAL A 208 -6.15 4.26 22.19
N ALA A 209 -6.61 3.10 21.74
CA ALA A 209 -7.12 2.03 22.59
C ALA A 209 -6.43 0.69 22.27
N GLY A 210 -6.51 -0.28 23.19
CA GLY A 210 -5.94 -1.63 23.02
C GLY A 210 -4.42 -1.77 23.07
N GLU A 211 -3.69 -0.70 23.37
CA GLU A 211 -2.21 -0.62 23.29
C GLU A 211 -1.59 -0.23 24.65
N ASP A 212 -2.13 -0.73 25.75
CA ASP A 212 -1.84 -0.18 27.09
C ASP A 212 -0.38 -0.43 27.55
N GLU A 213 0.25 -1.56 27.20
CA GLU A 213 1.69 -1.80 27.45
C GLU A 213 2.59 -0.82 26.67
N ALA A 214 2.21 -0.51 25.42
CA ALA A 214 2.92 0.41 24.56
C ALA A 214 2.74 1.86 25.05
N LYS A 215 1.54 2.23 25.53
CA LYS A 215 1.29 3.51 26.22
C LYS A 215 2.13 3.66 27.47
N GLU A 216 2.17 2.68 28.37
CA GLU A 216 2.98 2.75 29.61
C GLU A 216 4.47 2.95 29.27
N SER A 217 4.98 2.16 28.31
CA SER A 217 6.35 2.28 27.79
C SER A 217 6.66 3.67 27.20
N LEU A 218 5.65 4.36 26.66
CA LEU A 218 5.77 5.71 26.10
C LEU A 218 5.47 6.82 27.11
N GLN A 219 4.79 6.52 28.22
CA GLN A 219 4.50 7.49 29.29
C GLN A 219 5.80 7.93 30.00
N GLU A 220 6.79 7.03 30.13
CA GLU A 220 8.17 7.39 30.52
C GLU A 220 8.74 8.48 29.60
N VAL A 221 8.50 8.34 28.30
CA VAL A 221 9.01 9.22 27.23
C VAL A 221 8.25 10.56 27.19
N VAL A 222 6.98 10.59 27.61
CA VAL A 222 6.18 11.82 27.73
C VAL A 222 6.60 12.67 28.94
N ASP A 223 6.82 12.08 30.13
CA ASP A 223 7.36 12.85 31.28
C ASP A 223 8.81 13.32 31.02
N PHE A 224 9.59 12.50 30.30
CA PHE A 224 10.90 12.89 29.78
C PHE A 224 10.85 14.14 28.89
N LEU A 225 9.90 14.25 27.95
CA LEU A 225 9.76 15.42 27.07
C LEU A 225 9.29 16.67 27.83
N HIS A 226 8.39 16.52 28.80
CA HIS A 226 7.96 17.61 29.69
C HIS A 226 9.10 18.10 30.60
N ASN A 227 9.88 17.17 31.17
CA ASN A 227 10.80 17.44 32.27
C ASN A 227 12.24 16.94 32.01
N PRO A 228 12.91 17.26 30.88
CA PRO A 228 14.25 16.71 30.57
C PRO A 228 15.30 17.05 31.63
N GLY A 229 15.17 18.21 32.28
CA GLY A 229 16.01 18.64 33.40
C GLY A 229 15.85 17.83 34.71
N LYS A 230 14.79 17.03 34.86
CA LYS A 230 14.59 16.09 35.98
C LYS A 230 15.57 14.92 35.89
N TYR A 231 15.63 14.30 34.72
CA TYR A 231 16.49 13.16 34.40
C TYR A 231 17.96 13.55 34.31
N ALA A 232 18.26 14.67 33.63
CA ALA A 232 19.64 15.16 33.47
C ALA A 232 20.34 15.45 34.82
N LYS A 233 19.63 15.95 35.84
CA LYS A 233 20.18 16.22 37.19
C LYS A 233 20.70 14.98 37.91
N ILE A 234 20.16 13.81 37.62
CA ILE A 234 20.56 12.52 38.23
C ILE A 234 21.61 11.81 37.36
N GLY A 235 21.96 12.38 36.20
CA GLY A 235 22.87 11.76 35.23
C GLY A 235 22.24 10.64 34.41
N ALA A 236 20.91 10.49 34.47
CA ALA A 236 20.18 9.54 33.64
C ALA A 236 20.35 9.93 32.16
N LYS A 237 20.81 8.98 31.33
CA LYS A 237 20.95 9.20 29.89
C LYS A 237 19.58 9.23 29.24
N LEU A 238 19.34 10.36 28.59
CA LEU A 238 18.17 10.70 27.81
C LEU A 238 18.12 9.76 26.57
N PRO A 239 17.06 8.94 26.35
CA PRO A 239 16.99 8.06 25.20
C PRO A 239 16.98 8.86 23.89
N LYS A 240 17.68 8.37 22.87
CA LYS A 240 17.78 9.07 21.57
C LYS A 240 16.63 8.70 20.65
N GLY A 241 16.14 7.47 20.75
CA GLY A 241 15.02 7.03 19.93
C GLY A 241 14.38 5.70 20.32
N ALA A 242 13.13 5.56 19.94
CA ALA A 242 12.35 4.34 20.14
C ALA A 242 11.81 3.82 18.80
N LEU A 243 11.92 2.51 18.59
CA LEU A 243 11.38 1.82 17.43
C LEU A 243 10.05 1.16 17.80
N LEU A 244 8.95 1.62 17.20
CA LEU A 244 7.63 1.00 17.25
C LEU A 244 7.60 -0.18 16.26
N VAL A 245 7.33 -1.38 16.77
CA VAL A 245 7.42 -2.64 16.02
C VAL A 245 6.15 -3.45 16.17
N GLY A 246 5.54 -3.85 15.04
CA GLY A 246 4.39 -4.76 15.05
C GLY A 246 3.71 -4.85 13.69
N PRO A 247 2.61 -5.60 13.56
CA PRO A 247 1.88 -5.78 12.31
C PRO A 247 1.40 -4.45 11.68
N PRO A 248 1.15 -4.38 10.35
CA PRO A 248 0.48 -3.22 9.76
C PRO A 248 -0.90 -3.00 10.39
N GLY A 249 -1.35 -1.75 10.46
CA GLY A 249 -2.68 -1.38 10.99
C GLY A 249 -2.83 -1.35 12.51
N THR A 250 -1.82 -1.72 13.31
CA THR A 250 -1.82 -1.62 14.79
C THR A 250 -1.58 -0.20 15.32
N GLY A 251 -2.06 0.83 14.61
CA GLY A 251 -2.03 2.20 15.13
C GLY A 251 -0.66 2.84 15.41
N LYS A 252 0.49 2.23 15.09
CA LYS A 252 1.86 2.79 15.36
C LYS A 252 1.99 4.29 15.06
N THR A 253 1.50 4.73 13.91
CA THR A 253 1.54 6.14 13.44
C THR A 253 0.54 7.05 14.18
N LEU A 254 -0.54 6.50 14.72
CA LEU A 254 -1.49 7.18 15.62
C LEU A 254 -0.87 7.33 17.01
N LEU A 255 -0.28 6.25 17.55
CA LEU A 255 0.43 6.24 18.83
C LEU A 255 1.59 7.25 18.84
N ALA A 256 2.38 7.36 17.77
CA ALA A 256 3.42 8.39 17.65
C ALA A 256 2.88 9.83 17.69
N LYS A 257 1.69 10.08 17.12
CA LYS A 257 1.00 11.39 17.20
C LYS A 257 0.41 11.66 18.57
N ALA A 258 -0.08 10.63 19.26
CA ALA A 258 -0.57 10.69 20.62
C ALA A 258 0.55 11.09 21.61
N VAL A 259 1.74 10.49 21.51
CA VAL A 259 2.93 10.89 22.30
C VAL A 259 3.25 12.37 22.11
N ALA A 260 3.17 12.89 20.88
CA ALA A 260 3.45 14.28 20.59
C ALA A 260 2.38 15.25 21.15
N GLY A 261 1.11 14.87 21.07
CA GLY A 261 0.00 15.66 21.62
C GLY A 261 -0.05 15.66 23.15
N GLU A 262 0.24 14.51 23.77
CA GLU A 262 0.36 14.38 25.23
C GLU A 262 1.55 15.20 25.76
N ALA A 263 2.71 15.11 25.09
CA ALA A 263 3.90 15.90 25.42
C ALA A 263 3.82 17.39 25.00
N LYS A 264 2.84 17.77 24.16
CA LYS A 264 2.62 19.13 23.64
C LYS A 264 3.86 19.73 22.96
N VAL A 265 4.57 18.90 22.18
CA VAL A 265 5.77 19.28 21.42
C VAL A 265 5.55 19.19 19.91
N PRO A 266 6.29 19.97 19.09
CA PRO A 266 6.20 19.88 17.63
C PRO A 266 6.52 18.48 17.10
N PHE A 267 5.68 18.03 16.16
CA PHE A 267 5.77 16.73 15.50
C PHE A 267 6.24 16.88 14.06
N PHE A 268 7.32 16.18 13.71
CA PHE A 268 7.91 16.14 12.38
C PHE A 268 7.65 14.74 11.78
N SER A 269 6.68 14.61 10.87
CA SER A 269 6.30 13.31 10.26
C SER A 269 6.87 13.17 8.85
N LEU A 270 7.59 12.07 8.59
CA LEU A 270 8.12 11.70 7.26
C LEU A 270 7.99 10.18 7.05
N SER A 271 7.89 9.71 5.81
CA SER A 271 8.06 8.29 5.46
C SER A 271 9.52 7.98 5.17
N GLY A 272 9.97 6.75 5.46
CA GLY A 272 11.24 6.21 5.00
C GLY A 272 11.38 6.24 3.48
N SER A 273 10.27 6.19 2.74
CA SER A 273 10.26 6.33 1.28
C SER A 273 10.61 7.76 0.80
N ASP A 274 10.31 8.82 1.58
CA ASP A 274 10.65 10.22 1.26
C ASP A 274 12.16 10.48 1.19
N PHE A 275 12.97 9.53 1.66
CA PHE A 275 14.42 9.62 1.67
C PHE A 275 15.08 8.90 0.48
N ILE A 276 14.36 8.06 -0.26
CA ILE A 276 14.89 7.31 -1.41
C ILE A 276 14.66 8.12 -2.69
N GLU A 277 15.72 8.47 -3.41
CA GLU A 277 15.67 9.36 -4.56
C GLU A 277 16.53 8.87 -5.73
N LEU A 278 16.17 9.25 -6.96
CA LEU A 278 16.94 8.90 -8.16
C LEU A 278 18.33 9.57 -8.23
N TYR A 279 18.59 10.53 -7.33
CA TYR A 279 19.81 11.33 -7.29
C TYR A 279 20.61 11.04 -6.02
N VAL A 280 21.77 10.39 -6.19
CA VAL A 280 22.69 10.03 -5.11
C VAL A 280 23.00 11.24 -4.21
N GLY A 281 22.81 11.05 -2.91
CA GLY A 281 23.08 12.07 -1.88
C GLY A 281 21.94 13.06 -1.61
N VAL A 282 20.81 13.00 -2.34
CA VAL A 282 19.63 13.85 -2.03
C VAL A 282 18.96 13.40 -0.72
N GLY A 283 18.75 12.10 -0.51
CA GLY A 283 18.25 11.56 0.77
C GLY A 283 19.13 11.98 1.95
N ALA A 284 20.44 11.80 1.82
CA ALA A 284 21.43 12.26 2.80
C ALA A 284 21.47 13.80 2.98
N SER A 285 20.92 14.61 2.08
CA SER A 285 20.70 16.04 2.35
C SER A 285 19.40 16.26 3.13
N ARG A 286 18.31 15.59 2.75
CA ARG A 286 17.01 15.65 3.46
C ARG A 286 17.16 15.30 4.94
N VAL A 287 17.93 14.25 5.27
CA VAL A 287 18.23 13.87 6.66
C VAL A 287 18.93 15.00 7.43
N ARG A 288 19.98 15.61 6.85
CA ARG A 288 20.71 16.74 7.49
C ARG A 288 19.83 17.96 7.70
N ASP A 289 19.02 18.33 6.70
CA ASP A 289 18.13 19.48 6.82
C ASP A 289 17.00 19.22 7.85
N LEU A 290 16.46 17.99 7.93
CA LEU A 290 15.50 17.57 8.96
C LEU A 290 16.05 17.73 10.38
N PHE A 291 17.19 17.11 10.71
CA PHE A 291 17.76 17.20 12.07
C PHE A 291 18.14 18.65 12.44
N LYS A 292 18.56 19.44 11.45
CA LYS A 292 18.83 20.88 11.59
C LYS A 292 17.57 21.73 11.78
N GLU A 293 16.41 21.32 11.29
CA GLU A 293 15.13 21.99 11.55
C GLU A 293 14.55 21.57 12.91
N ALA A 294 14.60 20.28 13.25
CA ALA A 294 14.25 19.77 14.58
C ALA A 294 15.07 20.46 15.68
N THR A 295 16.39 20.61 15.48
CA THR A 295 17.28 21.31 16.42
C THR A 295 16.92 22.79 16.65
N LYS A 296 16.17 23.45 15.75
CA LYS A 296 15.66 24.83 15.96
C LYS A 296 14.35 24.86 16.77
N ASN A 297 13.58 23.77 16.75
CA ASN A 297 12.23 23.67 17.32
C ASN A 297 12.18 22.74 18.54
N ALA A 298 13.35 22.39 19.10
CA ALA A 298 13.47 21.48 20.24
C ALA A 298 12.96 22.13 21.55
N PRO A 299 12.32 21.37 22.46
CA PRO A 299 12.07 19.92 22.40
C PRO A 299 11.02 19.54 21.35
N CYS A 300 11.24 18.43 20.65
CA CYS A 300 10.38 17.98 19.53
C CYS A 300 10.55 16.49 19.22
N ILE A 301 9.58 15.91 18.50
CA ILE A 301 9.60 14.52 18.04
C ILE A 301 9.80 14.48 16.52
N ILE A 302 10.78 13.67 16.09
CA ILE A 302 10.95 13.26 14.69
C ILE A 302 10.34 11.86 14.56
N PHE A 303 9.32 11.70 13.72
CA PHE A 303 8.72 10.41 13.39
C PHE A 303 9.08 10.01 11.94
N ILE A 304 9.66 8.82 11.80
CA ILE A 304 9.99 8.18 10.52
C ILE A 304 9.15 6.91 10.40
N ASP A 305 8.10 6.96 9.58
CA ASP A 305 7.32 5.76 9.23
C ASP A 305 8.10 4.87 8.25
N GLU A 306 7.75 3.59 8.14
CA GLU A 306 8.39 2.63 7.21
C GLU A 306 9.94 2.69 7.21
N ILE A 307 10.57 2.78 8.39
CA ILE A 307 12.02 3.04 8.49
C ILE A 307 12.87 1.95 7.82
N ASP A 308 12.34 0.74 7.61
CA ASP A 308 12.97 -0.32 6.85
C ASP A 308 13.16 -0.02 5.35
N ALA A 309 12.47 0.98 4.79
CA ALA A 309 12.73 1.49 3.44
C ALA A 309 14.17 2.00 3.27
N ILE A 310 14.71 2.72 4.28
CA ILE A 310 16.12 3.16 4.34
C ILE A 310 17.00 2.27 5.22
N GLY A 311 16.43 1.64 6.24
CA GLY A 311 17.14 0.90 7.27
C GLY A 311 17.48 -0.55 6.94
N ARG A 312 17.09 -1.07 5.77
CA ARG A 312 17.36 -2.45 5.35
C ARG A 312 18.85 -2.76 5.32
N SER A 313 19.22 -3.89 5.94
CA SER A 313 20.58 -4.41 6.01
C SER A 313 21.14 -4.86 4.64
N ARG A 314 22.46 -5.03 4.58
CA ARG A 314 23.20 -5.29 3.33
C ARG A 314 22.96 -6.68 2.73
N ASP A 315 22.02 -6.75 1.78
CA ASP A 315 21.87 -7.89 0.87
C ASP A 315 23.05 -7.97 -0.13
N ASN A 316 24.11 -8.70 0.24
CA ASN A 316 25.38 -8.89 -0.49
C ASN A 316 25.27 -9.57 -1.88
N LYS A 317 24.09 -9.67 -2.51
CA LYS A 317 23.86 -10.50 -3.71
C LYS A 317 23.84 -9.78 -5.06
N TYR A 318 23.40 -8.52 -5.15
CA TYR A 318 23.37 -7.76 -6.41
C TYR A 318 23.72 -6.28 -6.19
N GLY A 319 24.76 -5.82 -6.90
CA GLY A 319 25.28 -4.45 -6.78
C GLY A 319 24.55 -3.43 -7.67
N GLY A 320 24.64 -2.15 -7.29
CA GLY A 320 24.20 -0.99 -8.08
C GLY A 320 23.00 -0.22 -7.51
N GLY A 321 22.09 -0.87 -6.78
CA GLY A 321 20.88 -0.23 -6.24
C GLY A 321 20.95 0.27 -4.78
N ASN A 322 21.95 -0.18 -4.01
CA ASN A 322 21.98 0.07 -2.55
C ASN A 322 22.79 1.31 -2.13
N GLU A 323 23.61 1.91 -3.00
CA GLU A 323 24.56 2.96 -2.61
C GLU A 323 23.89 4.24 -2.09
N GLU A 324 22.76 4.66 -2.68
CA GLU A 324 21.99 5.82 -2.22
C GLU A 324 21.36 5.54 -0.83
N ARG A 325 20.65 4.40 -0.70
CA ARG A 325 20.09 3.94 0.58
C ARG A 325 21.16 3.89 1.66
N GLU A 326 22.31 3.30 1.38
CA GLU A 326 23.41 3.21 2.34
C GLU A 326 23.99 4.57 2.70
N GLN A 327 24.15 5.49 1.75
CA GLN A 327 24.61 6.85 2.05
C GLN A 327 23.63 7.59 2.97
N THR A 328 22.34 7.47 2.68
CA THR A 328 21.24 8.11 3.42
C THR A 328 21.05 7.49 4.81
N LEU A 329 21.17 6.17 4.94
CA LEU A 329 21.23 5.45 6.22
C LEU A 329 22.45 5.88 7.06
N ASN A 330 23.65 5.91 6.49
CA ASN A 330 24.86 6.34 7.21
C ASN A 330 24.77 7.81 7.67
N GLN A 331 24.09 8.68 6.92
CA GLN A 331 23.80 10.04 7.39
C GLN A 331 22.83 10.03 8.58
N LEU A 332 21.76 9.24 8.55
CA LEU A 332 20.83 9.12 9.68
C LEU A 332 21.55 8.65 10.94
N LEU A 333 22.41 7.63 10.83
CA LEU A 333 23.25 7.17 11.93
C LEU A 333 24.19 8.27 12.44
N SER A 334 24.78 9.07 11.55
CA SER A 334 25.65 10.19 11.90
C SER A 334 24.93 11.34 12.60
N GLU A 335 23.72 11.70 12.19
CA GLU A 335 22.91 12.71 12.88
C GLU A 335 22.45 12.20 14.25
N MET A 336 21.96 10.94 14.31
CA MET A 336 21.54 10.30 15.56
C MET A 336 22.67 10.25 16.58
N ASP A 337 23.89 9.84 16.20
CA ASP A 337 25.05 9.87 17.09
C ASP A 337 25.42 11.30 17.51
N GLY A 338 25.38 12.23 16.54
CA GLY A 338 25.89 13.60 16.68
C GLY A 338 25.01 14.60 17.44
N PHE A 339 23.70 14.40 17.54
CA PHE A 339 22.84 15.38 18.24
C PHE A 339 22.99 15.32 19.77
N ASP A 340 23.01 16.50 20.40
CA ASP A 340 23.04 16.64 21.85
C ASP A 340 21.68 16.28 22.45
N THR A 341 21.68 15.26 23.29
CA THR A 341 20.49 14.75 23.98
C THR A 341 19.86 15.76 24.93
N SER A 342 20.64 16.72 25.47
CA SER A 342 20.15 17.72 26.44
C SER A 342 19.00 18.59 25.93
N LYS A 343 18.82 18.66 24.61
CA LYS A 343 17.82 19.48 23.92
C LYS A 343 16.41 18.88 23.89
N GLY A 344 16.21 17.63 24.31
CA GLY A 344 14.90 16.98 24.27
C GLY A 344 14.39 16.71 22.85
N ILE A 345 15.28 16.22 21.97
CA ILE A 345 14.91 15.73 20.64
C ILE A 345 14.78 14.20 20.73
N LEU A 346 13.64 13.65 20.30
CA LEU A 346 13.36 12.22 20.27
C LEU A 346 13.15 11.76 18.82
N VAL A 347 13.76 10.64 18.44
CA VAL A 347 13.51 9.99 17.14
C VAL A 347 12.63 8.76 17.35
N LEU A 348 11.38 8.81 16.89
CA LEU A 348 10.50 7.66 16.77
C LEU A 348 10.62 7.06 15.36
N GLY A 349 10.83 5.75 15.27
CA GLY A 349 10.75 5.01 14.01
C GLY A 349 9.59 4.02 14.08
N ALA A 350 8.87 3.80 12.98
CA ALA A 350 7.92 2.69 12.86
C ALA A 350 8.37 1.70 11.78
N THR A 351 8.15 0.41 12.04
CA THR A 351 8.38 -0.65 11.05
C THR A 351 7.39 -1.80 11.24
N ASN A 352 7.09 -2.49 10.15
CA ASN A 352 6.43 -3.81 10.16
C ASN A 352 7.46 -4.96 10.09
N ARG A 353 8.77 -4.63 9.99
CA ARG A 353 9.86 -5.52 9.57
C ARG A 353 11.16 -5.36 10.39
N PRO A 354 11.13 -5.61 11.72
CA PRO A 354 12.32 -5.48 12.57
C PRO A 354 13.46 -6.42 12.16
N GLU A 355 13.18 -7.50 11.44
CA GLU A 355 14.14 -8.53 11.06
C GLU A 355 15.10 -8.12 9.93
N ILE A 356 14.66 -7.26 9.00
CA ILE A 356 15.51 -6.82 7.88
C ILE A 356 16.35 -5.58 8.21
N LEU A 357 16.09 -4.91 9.34
CA LEU A 357 16.80 -3.69 9.75
C LEU A 357 18.29 -3.95 10.03
N ASP A 358 19.13 -2.99 9.68
CA ASP A 358 20.54 -3.00 10.05
C ASP A 358 20.69 -2.91 11.58
N LYS A 359 21.41 -3.88 12.14
CA LYS A 359 21.80 -3.95 13.56
C LYS A 359 22.63 -2.75 14.02
N ALA A 360 23.03 -1.84 13.12
CA ALA A 360 23.57 -0.52 13.41
C ALA A 360 22.52 0.48 13.93
N LEU A 361 21.26 0.40 13.49
CA LEU A 361 20.17 1.26 13.98
C LEU A 361 19.79 0.92 15.43
N LEU A 362 19.77 -0.39 15.75
CA LEU A 362 19.37 -0.95 17.04
C LEU A 362 20.48 -0.89 18.12
N ARG A 363 21.47 -0.01 17.97
CA ARG A 363 22.57 0.13 18.95
C ARG A 363 22.21 1.19 20.01
N PRO A 364 22.65 1.00 21.28
CA PRO A 364 22.46 2.01 22.32
C PRO A 364 22.97 3.40 21.89
N GLY A 365 22.13 4.43 22.08
CA GLY A 365 22.36 5.78 21.59
C GLY A 365 21.76 6.11 20.22
N ARG A 366 21.02 5.18 19.59
CA ARG A 366 20.29 5.38 18.34
C ARG A 366 18.80 5.04 18.54
N PHE A 367 18.33 3.88 18.08
CA PHE A 367 17.05 3.31 18.53
C PHE A 367 17.32 2.41 19.74
N ASP A 368 17.46 3.04 20.90
CA ASP A 368 17.84 2.38 22.17
C ASP A 368 16.66 1.79 22.95
N ARG A 369 15.42 2.09 22.56
CA ARG A 369 14.21 1.35 22.95
C ARG A 369 13.58 0.66 21.73
N ARG A 370 13.08 -0.57 21.93
CA ARG A 370 12.09 -1.22 21.04
C ARG A 370 10.80 -1.35 21.83
N ILE A 371 9.70 -0.91 21.24
CA ILE A 371 8.36 -0.96 21.82
C ILE A 371 7.52 -1.81 20.86
N ILE A 372 6.89 -2.85 21.39
CA ILE A 372 6.02 -3.74 20.61
C ILE A 372 4.62 -3.13 20.61
N VAL A 373 3.97 -3.15 19.45
CA VAL A 373 2.64 -2.59 19.17
C VAL A 373 1.89 -3.67 18.40
N ASP A 374 1.42 -4.68 19.14
CA ASP A 374 0.96 -5.96 18.60
C ASP A 374 -0.52 -5.90 18.18
N LYS A 375 -1.19 -7.05 18.02
CA LYS A 375 -2.63 -7.08 17.82
C LYS A 375 -3.39 -6.85 19.15
N PRO A 376 -4.48 -6.07 19.14
CA PRO A 376 -5.32 -5.88 20.33
C PRO A 376 -6.02 -7.18 20.76
N ASP A 377 -6.02 -7.43 22.07
CA ASP A 377 -6.82 -8.46 22.73
C ASP A 377 -8.33 -8.15 22.65
N LEU A 378 -9.20 -9.07 23.08
CA LEU A 378 -10.65 -8.85 23.10
C LEU A 378 -11.03 -7.50 23.73
N LYS A 379 -10.49 -7.17 24.91
CA LYS A 379 -10.81 -5.91 25.59
C LYS A 379 -10.29 -4.71 24.80
N GLY A 380 -9.08 -4.80 24.25
CA GLY A 380 -8.52 -3.78 23.36
C GLY A 380 -9.36 -3.55 22.12
N ARG A 381 -9.88 -4.61 21.49
CA ARG A 381 -10.78 -4.52 20.32
C ARG A 381 -12.09 -3.84 20.68
N VAL A 382 -12.69 -4.17 21.83
CA VAL A 382 -13.89 -3.49 22.36
C VAL A 382 -13.64 -2.00 22.57
N GLU A 383 -12.52 -1.61 23.20
CA GLU A 383 -12.21 -0.20 23.43
C GLU A 383 -11.85 0.55 22.12
N ILE A 384 -11.23 -0.10 21.14
CA ILE A 384 -11.01 0.47 19.79
C ILE A 384 -12.34 0.69 19.07
N LEU A 385 -13.26 -0.28 19.10
CA LEU A 385 -14.60 -0.15 18.54
C LEU A 385 -15.35 1.01 19.22
N LYS A 386 -15.30 1.14 20.55
CA LYS A 386 -15.87 2.27 21.29
C LYS A 386 -15.26 3.61 20.89
N VAL A 387 -13.93 3.70 20.69
CA VAL A 387 -13.27 4.93 20.24
C VAL A 387 -13.76 5.36 18.86
N HIS A 388 -13.85 4.45 17.89
CA HIS A 388 -14.32 4.76 16.55
C HIS A 388 -15.85 4.93 16.45
N ALA A 389 -16.62 4.37 17.38
CA ALA A 389 -18.06 4.58 17.47
C ALA A 389 -18.47 5.97 17.98
N LYS A 390 -17.58 6.74 18.64
CA LYS A 390 -17.92 8.07 19.20
C LYS A 390 -18.53 9.05 18.19
N ASP A 391 -18.08 8.98 16.94
CA ASP A 391 -18.53 9.86 15.85
C ASP A 391 -19.68 9.25 15.02
N VAL A 392 -20.22 8.09 15.42
CA VAL A 392 -21.22 7.31 14.68
C VAL A 392 -22.47 7.10 15.52
N HIS A 393 -23.64 7.39 14.95
CA HIS A 393 -24.93 7.16 15.59
C HIS A 393 -25.25 5.65 15.61
N LEU A 394 -24.96 5.00 16.74
CA LEU A 394 -25.36 3.62 17.01
C LEU A 394 -26.79 3.53 17.53
N ASP A 395 -27.47 2.44 17.21
CA ASP A 395 -28.72 2.01 17.84
C ASP A 395 -28.45 1.47 19.26
N GLU A 396 -29.37 1.67 20.21
CA GLU A 396 -29.22 1.20 21.60
C GLU A 396 -29.09 -0.34 21.73
N SER A 397 -29.54 -1.08 20.71
CA SER A 397 -29.42 -2.54 20.61
C SER A 397 -28.05 -3.06 20.12
N VAL A 398 -27.05 -2.19 19.96
CA VAL A 398 -25.70 -2.57 19.50
C VAL A 398 -24.85 -3.17 20.62
N ASP A 399 -24.36 -4.38 20.37
CA ASP A 399 -23.43 -5.13 21.22
C ASP A 399 -22.04 -5.15 20.56
N LEU A 400 -21.13 -4.32 21.07
CA LEU A 400 -19.75 -4.24 20.57
C LEU A 400 -18.86 -5.39 21.06
N ASP A 401 -19.21 -6.09 22.14
CA ASP A 401 -18.46 -7.23 22.67
C ASP A 401 -18.66 -8.46 21.76
N ALA A 402 -19.88 -8.70 21.27
CA ALA A 402 -20.17 -9.71 20.25
C ALA A 402 -19.46 -9.43 18.92
N ILE A 403 -19.29 -8.16 18.54
CA ILE A 403 -18.49 -7.79 17.36
C ILE A 403 -17.00 -8.05 17.62
N ALA A 404 -16.46 -7.67 18.78
CA ALA A 404 -15.06 -7.87 19.12
C ALA A 404 -14.63 -9.35 19.22
N LEU A 405 -15.56 -10.25 19.54
CA LEU A 405 -15.40 -11.71 19.43
C LEU A 405 -15.39 -12.16 17.96
N ALA A 406 -16.33 -11.69 17.15
CA ALA A 406 -16.42 -12.02 15.73
C ALA A 406 -15.24 -11.47 14.89
N THR A 407 -14.55 -10.44 15.38
CA THR A 407 -13.34 -9.85 14.77
C THR A 407 -12.04 -10.34 15.44
N SER A 408 -12.01 -11.58 15.92
CA SER A 408 -10.80 -12.16 16.54
C SER A 408 -9.57 -12.04 15.63
N GLY A 409 -8.47 -11.50 16.17
CA GLY A 409 -7.23 -11.28 15.43
C GLY A 409 -7.25 -10.14 14.39
N ALA A 410 -8.31 -9.33 14.29
CA ALA A 410 -8.32 -8.09 13.49
C ALA A 410 -7.42 -7.01 14.13
N VAL A 411 -6.86 -6.09 13.31
CA VAL A 411 -6.08 -4.94 13.82
C VAL A 411 -6.94 -3.69 13.93
N GLY A 412 -6.48 -2.68 14.68
CA GLY A 412 -7.26 -1.46 14.92
C GLY A 412 -7.72 -0.72 13.65
N ALA A 413 -6.91 -0.74 12.59
CA ALA A 413 -7.30 -0.21 11.28
C ALA A 413 -8.48 -0.98 10.62
N ASP A 414 -8.57 -2.31 10.82
CA ASP A 414 -9.68 -3.11 10.30
C ASP A 414 -10.97 -2.76 11.05
N LEU A 415 -10.89 -2.64 12.39
CA LEU A 415 -12.02 -2.28 13.26
C LEU A 415 -12.56 -0.89 12.95
N ALA A 416 -11.67 0.10 12.76
CA ALA A 416 -12.04 1.44 12.30
C ALA A 416 -12.76 1.41 10.95
N ASN A 417 -12.30 0.56 10.02
CA ASN A 417 -12.93 0.39 8.71
C ASN A 417 -14.30 -0.33 8.82
N MET A 418 -14.46 -1.29 9.72
CA MET A 418 -15.74 -1.97 9.98
C MET A 418 -16.80 -1.01 10.52
N ILE A 419 -16.47 -0.15 11.48
CA ILE A 419 -17.38 0.90 11.98
C ILE A 419 -17.79 1.86 10.83
N ASN A 420 -16.84 2.29 10.01
CA ASN A 420 -17.10 3.17 8.88
C ASN A 420 -17.98 2.50 7.79
N GLU A 421 -17.72 1.25 7.43
CA GLU A 421 -18.54 0.50 6.47
C GLU A 421 -19.94 0.21 7.02
N ALA A 422 -20.10 -0.01 8.34
CA ALA A 422 -21.41 -0.15 8.97
C ALA A 422 -22.24 1.14 8.90
N ALA A 423 -21.61 2.30 9.11
CA ALA A 423 -22.24 3.61 8.90
C ALA A 423 -22.64 3.83 7.43
N ILE A 424 -21.76 3.48 6.49
CA ILE A 424 -22.02 3.52 5.05
C ILE A 424 -23.17 2.58 4.65
N ASN A 425 -23.30 1.41 5.29
CA ASN A 425 -24.39 0.45 5.06
C ASN A 425 -25.72 0.95 5.64
N ALA A 426 -25.74 1.57 6.82
CA ALA A 426 -26.95 2.18 7.37
C ALA A 426 -27.48 3.30 6.47
N VAL A 427 -26.60 4.19 6.00
CA VAL A 427 -26.93 5.29 5.07
C VAL A 427 -27.42 4.75 3.71
N GLN A 428 -26.81 3.69 3.16
CA GLN A 428 -27.29 3.04 1.93
C GLN A 428 -28.70 2.43 2.09
N HIS A 429 -29.06 1.99 3.29
CA HIS A 429 -30.41 1.52 3.62
C HIS A 429 -31.37 2.64 4.05
N GLY A 430 -30.95 3.92 3.97
CA GLY A 430 -31.79 5.07 4.32
C GLY A 430 -32.09 5.21 5.82
N ARG A 431 -31.20 4.69 6.69
CA ARG A 431 -31.32 4.79 8.15
C ARG A 431 -30.31 5.79 8.72
N GLU A 432 -30.73 6.48 9.78
CA GLU A 432 -29.92 7.46 10.51
C GLU A 432 -29.03 6.79 11.58
N PHE A 433 -29.42 5.60 12.05
CA PHE A 433 -28.72 4.81 13.07
C PHE A 433 -28.18 3.48 12.53
N VAL A 434 -26.98 3.12 12.98
CA VAL A 434 -26.29 1.86 12.68
C VAL A 434 -26.79 0.77 13.63
N SER A 435 -27.27 -0.34 13.06
CA SER A 435 -27.78 -1.49 13.82
C SER A 435 -26.73 -2.59 13.96
N GLN A 436 -26.96 -3.52 14.89
CA GLN A 436 -26.12 -4.71 15.06
C GLN A 436 -25.96 -5.52 13.75
N LYS A 437 -26.98 -5.50 12.87
CA LYS A 437 -26.90 -6.16 11.56
C LYS A 437 -25.85 -5.49 10.65
N ASP A 438 -25.78 -4.16 10.62
CA ASP A 438 -24.84 -3.43 9.76
C ASP A 438 -23.39 -3.67 10.18
N LEU A 439 -23.15 -3.83 11.48
CA LEU A 439 -21.84 -4.16 12.03
C LEU A 439 -21.42 -5.58 11.61
N PHE A 440 -22.28 -6.59 11.74
CA PHE A 440 -21.98 -7.92 11.21
C PHE A 440 -21.79 -7.91 9.68
N GLU A 441 -22.62 -7.19 8.92
CA GLU A 441 -22.49 -7.06 7.46
C GLU A 441 -21.18 -6.37 7.05
N ALA A 442 -20.70 -5.41 7.85
CA ALA A 442 -19.40 -4.75 7.68
C ALA A 442 -18.22 -5.67 8.06
N VAL A 443 -18.32 -6.47 9.14
CA VAL A 443 -17.32 -7.50 9.49
C VAL A 443 -17.16 -8.48 8.32
N GLU A 444 -18.26 -8.97 7.75
CA GLU A 444 -18.22 -9.82 6.55
C GLU A 444 -17.59 -9.10 5.34
N GLN A 445 -17.93 -7.82 5.12
CA GLN A 445 -17.39 -7.06 4.00
C GLN A 445 -15.90 -6.79 4.12
N VAL A 446 -15.37 -6.57 5.33
CA VAL A 446 -13.95 -6.30 5.58
C VAL A 446 -13.12 -7.59 5.61
N LEU A 447 -13.61 -8.67 6.20
CA LEU A 447 -12.87 -9.94 6.32
C LEU A 447 -12.97 -10.84 5.07
N VAL A 448 -14.12 -10.88 4.39
CA VAL A 448 -14.40 -11.80 3.26
C VAL A 448 -14.62 -11.06 1.93
N GLY A 449 -14.85 -9.74 2.00
CA GLY A 449 -15.12 -8.90 0.85
C GLY A 449 -16.61 -8.69 0.54
N LYS A 450 -16.87 -7.77 -0.38
CA LYS A 450 -18.23 -7.34 -0.79
C LYS A 450 -18.90 -8.36 -1.71
N GLU A 451 -20.23 -8.37 -1.74
CA GLU A 451 -21.03 -9.28 -2.56
C GLU A 451 -20.92 -8.99 -4.05
N LYS A 452 -20.62 -10.02 -4.86
CA LYS A 452 -20.61 -9.96 -6.32
C LYS A 452 -21.99 -10.35 -6.87
N LYS A 453 -22.94 -9.41 -6.79
CA LYS A 453 -24.34 -9.58 -7.28
C LYS A 453 -24.43 -9.99 -8.75
N ASP A 454 -23.42 -9.67 -9.56
CA ASP A 454 -23.35 -10.07 -10.97
C ASP A 454 -22.86 -11.52 -11.21
N ARG A 455 -22.30 -12.21 -10.20
CA ARG A 455 -21.74 -13.56 -10.33
C ARG A 455 -22.80 -14.63 -10.08
N ILE A 456 -23.72 -14.77 -11.02
CA ILE A 456 -24.73 -15.84 -11.00
C ILE A 456 -24.05 -17.21 -11.21
N MET A 457 -24.06 -18.07 -10.20
CA MET A 457 -23.64 -19.48 -10.31
C MET A 457 -24.72 -20.31 -11.01
N SER A 458 -24.30 -21.33 -11.77
CA SER A 458 -25.21 -22.36 -12.30
C SER A 458 -25.84 -23.18 -11.16
N MET A 459 -26.94 -23.90 -11.45
CA MET A 459 -27.58 -24.75 -10.43
C MET A 459 -26.70 -25.92 -9.98
N GLU A 460 -25.77 -26.39 -10.83
CA GLU A 460 -24.83 -27.46 -10.47
C GLU A 460 -23.72 -26.93 -9.56
N GLU A 461 -23.08 -25.79 -9.89
CA GLU A 461 -22.13 -25.11 -9.01
C GLU A 461 -22.76 -24.73 -7.66
N ARG A 462 -23.94 -24.11 -7.69
CA ARG A 462 -24.71 -23.75 -6.48
C ARG A 462 -24.95 -24.98 -5.60
N LYS A 463 -25.33 -26.12 -6.19
CA LYS A 463 -25.51 -27.37 -5.46
C LYS A 463 -24.19 -27.85 -4.85
N ILE A 464 -23.11 -27.91 -5.63
CA ILE A 464 -21.78 -28.35 -5.15
C ILE A 464 -21.31 -27.50 -3.97
N VAL A 465 -21.33 -26.17 -4.11
CA VAL A 465 -20.96 -25.22 -3.05
C VAL A 465 -21.85 -25.40 -1.81
N SER A 466 -23.17 -25.61 -1.98
CA SER A 466 -24.06 -25.83 -0.83
C SER A 466 -23.72 -27.10 -0.03
N TYR A 467 -23.28 -28.18 -0.69
CA TYR A 467 -22.81 -29.37 0.02
C TYR A 467 -21.41 -29.16 0.64
N HIS A 468 -20.55 -28.38 0.00
CA HIS A 468 -19.23 -28.02 0.52
C HIS A 468 -19.34 -27.23 1.84
N GLU A 469 -20.10 -26.12 1.87
CA GLU A 469 -20.29 -25.31 3.08
C GLU A 469 -20.98 -26.09 4.21
N VAL A 470 -21.99 -26.90 3.88
CA VAL A 470 -22.66 -27.77 4.86
C VAL A 470 -21.71 -28.85 5.38
N GLY A 471 -20.77 -29.35 4.57
CA GLY A 471 -19.73 -30.29 5.00
C GLY A 471 -18.86 -29.72 6.12
N HIS A 472 -18.39 -28.48 5.98
CA HIS A 472 -17.66 -27.78 7.05
C HIS A 472 -18.53 -27.56 8.29
N ALA A 473 -19.71 -26.97 8.13
CA ALA A 473 -20.59 -26.61 9.25
C ALA A 473 -21.06 -27.84 10.05
N LEU A 474 -21.36 -28.95 9.36
CA LEU A 474 -21.83 -30.18 9.99
C LEU A 474 -20.73 -30.88 10.80
N ILE A 475 -19.48 -30.90 10.32
CA ILE A 475 -18.36 -31.43 11.10
C ILE A 475 -18.12 -30.61 12.37
N SER A 476 -18.08 -29.28 12.26
CA SER A 476 -17.88 -28.40 13.43
C SER A 476 -19.02 -28.47 14.45
N ALA A 477 -20.22 -28.91 14.05
CA ALA A 477 -21.37 -29.17 14.94
C ALA A 477 -21.44 -30.61 15.51
N LEU A 478 -20.69 -31.56 14.93
CA LEU A 478 -20.54 -32.93 15.43
C LEU A 478 -19.37 -33.06 16.42
N GLN A 479 -18.35 -32.23 16.25
CA GLN A 479 -17.21 -32.11 17.17
C GLN A 479 -17.60 -31.39 18.47
N LYS A 480 -16.79 -31.57 19.53
CA LYS A 480 -17.02 -30.98 20.86
C LYS A 480 -16.12 -29.79 21.18
N ASN A 481 -14.91 -29.76 20.61
CA ASN A 481 -13.90 -28.73 20.85
C ASN A 481 -13.69 -28.00 19.51
N SER A 482 -14.74 -27.32 19.06
CA SER A 482 -14.89 -26.68 17.74
C SER A 482 -15.64 -25.35 17.91
N GLU A 483 -15.30 -24.36 17.10
CA GLU A 483 -15.90 -23.01 17.18
C GLU A 483 -17.35 -23.04 16.62
N PRO A 484 -18.35 -22.50 17.34
CA PRO A 484 -19.75 -22.59 16.91
C PRO A 484 -20.02 -21.82 15.62
N VAL A 485 -20.89 -22.42 14.77
CA VAL A 485 -21.28 -21.87 13.47
C VAL A 485 -22.29 -20.74 13.66
N GLN A 486 -21.91 -19.52 13.25
CA GLN A 486 -22.73 -18.31 13.35
C GLN A 486 -23.52 -18.01 12.08
N LYS A 487 -22.97 -18.32 10.90
CA LYS A 487 -23.59 -18.11 9.58
C LYS A 487 -23.03 -19.10 8.56
N ILE A 488 -23.86 -19.53 7.61
CA ILE A 488 -23.47 -20.28 6.42
C ILE A 488 -24.02 -19.53 5.21
N THR A 489 -23.24 -19.31 4.15
CA THR A 489 -23.72 -18.62 2.95
C THR A 489 -23.05 -19.12 1.67
N ILE A 490 -23.80 -19.08 0.57
CA ILE A 490 -23.32 -19.40 -0.79
C ILE A 490 -23.36 -18.16 -1.71
N VAL A 491 -23.38 -16.96 -1.12
CA VAL A 491 -23.36 -15.69 -1.86
C VAL A 491 -21.91 -15.29 -2.15
N PRO A 492 -21.48 -15.25 -3.44
CA PRO A 492 -20.07 -15.10 -3.78
C PRO A 492 -19.52 -13.72 -3.45
N ARG A 493 -18.34 -13.67 -2.83
CA ARG A 493 -17.68 -12.42 -2.39
C ARG A 493 -16.52 -12.00 -3.29
N THR A 494 -16.04 -10.76 -3.14
CA THR A 494 -15.01 -10.19 -4.02
C THR A 494 -13.70 -10.97 -4.01
N MET A 495 -13.30 -11.51 -2.85
CA MET A 495 -12.02 -12.22 -2.63
C MET A 495 -11.96 -13.64 -3.24
N GLY A 496 -13.00 -14.09 -3.94
CA GLY A 496 -12.99 -15.33 -4.73
C GLY A 496 -13.86 -16.45 -4.16
N ALA A 497 -14.10 -16.42 -2.84
CA ALA A 497 -15.03 -17.29 -2.12
C ALA A 497 -16.38 -17.43 -2.85
N LEU A 498 -16.82 -18.68 -3.02
CA LEU A 498 -18.10 -19.04 -3.63
C LEU A 498 -19.19 -19.17 -2.56
N GLY A 499 -18.84 -19.77 -1.42
CA GLY A 499 -19.53 -19.66 -0.15
C GLY A 499 -18.51 -19.48 0.98
N TYR A 500 -19.00 -19.47 2.22
CA TYR A 500 -18.20 -19.67 3.43
C TYR A 500 -19.07 -20.04 4.64
N VAL A 501 -18.44 -20.65 5.65
CA VAL A 501 -18.98 -20.82 7.00
C VAL A 501 -18.30 -19.82 7.94
N MET A 502 -19.08 -18.98 8.60
CA MET A 502 -18.60 -18.12 9.69
C MET A 502 -18.67 -18.87 11.00
N GLN A 503 -17.52 -19.01 11.66
CA GLN A 503 -17.38 -19.52 13.02
C GLN A 503 -16.94 -18.37 13.92
N VAL A 504 -17.41 -18.36 15.18
CA VAL A 504 -17.05 -17.34 16.16
C VAL A 504 -16.69 -18.05 17.47
N PRO A 505 -15.47 -17.86 18.03
CA PRO A 505 -15.09 -18.50 19.28
C PRO A 505 -15.86 -17.92 20.47
N GLU A 506 -16.20 -18.78 21.45
CA GLU A 506 -16.84 -18.36 22.71
C GLU A 506 -15.86 -17.62 23.65
N GLU A 507 -14.55 -17.92 23.54
CA GLU A 507 -13.47 -17.30 24.30
C GLU A 507 -12.17 -17.20 23.47
N GLU A 508 -11.38 -16.14 23.68
CA GLU A 508 -10.10 -15.94 22.97
C GLU A 508 -8.97 -16.72 23.63
N LYS A 509 -8.63 -17.89 23.07
CA LYS A 509 -7.59 -18.80 23.57
C LYS A 509 -6.21 -18.52 22.96
N TYR A 510 -5.23 -18.21 23.79
CA TYR A 510 -3.81 -18.12 23.40
C TYR A 510 -3.11 -19.47 23.23
N LEU A 511 -3.71 -20.57 23.72
CA LEU A 511 -3.14 -21.92 23.68
C LEU A 511 -4.15 -22.88 23.04
N GLN A 512 -3.69 -23.66 22.06
CA GLN A 512 -4.48 -24.68 21.38
C GLN A 512 -3.92 -26.07 21.68
N THR A 513 -4.80 -27.00 22.05
CA THR A 513 -4.46 -28.40 22.27
C THR A 513 -4.28 -29.15 20.94
N LYS A 514 -3.64 -30.33 21.00
CA LYS A 514 -3.57 -31.22 19.84
C LYS A 514 -4.96 -31.64 19.33
N GLU A 515 -5.94 -31.81 20.22
CA GLU A 515 -7.30 -32.21 19.87
C GLU A 515 -8.07 -31.08 19.17
N GLU A 516 -7.93 -29.83 19.61
CA GLU A 516 -8.53 -28.67 18.91
C GLU A 516 -7.92 -28.47 17.52
N LEU A 517 -6.59 -28.62 17.38
CA LEU A 517 -5.93 -28.57 16.07
C LEU A 517 -6.33 -29.74 15.16
N HIS A 518 -6.48 -30.96 15.70
CA HIS A 518 -6.98 -32.11 14.97
C HIS A 518 -8.42 -31.89 14.48
N ASN A 519 -9.31 -31.43 15.36
CA ASN A 519 -10.68 -31.07 15.00
C ASN A 519 -10.72 -30.05 13.86
N ARG A 520 -9.86 -29.02 13.93
CA ARG A 520 -9.73 -27.98 12.89
C ARG A 520 -9.23 -28.53 11.56
N LEU A 521 -8.30 -29.49 11.54
CA LEU A 521 -7.89 -30.19 10.31
C LEU A 521 -9.05 -30.96 9.68
N VAL A 522 -9.77 -31.75 10.49
CA VAL A 522 -10.93 -32.54 10.05
C VAL A 522 -12.06 -31.62 9.55
N GLY A 523 -12.28 -30.48 10.20
CA GLY A 523 -13.22 -29.44 9.79
C GLY A 523 -12.86 -28.77 8.46
N LEU A 524 -11.60 -28.40 8.25
CA LEU A 524 -11.09 -27.86 6.97
C LEU A 524 -11.18 -28.86 5.81
N LEU A 525 -11.10 -30.16 6.11
CA LEU A 525 -11.24 -31.22 5.11
C LEU A 525 -12.72 -31.61 4.84
N GLY A 526 -13.67 -31.02 5.58
CA GLY A 526 -15.10 -31.33 5.53
C GLY A 526 -15.79 -31.02 4.20
N GLY A 527 -15.63 -29.82 3.64
CA GLY A 527 -16.25 -29.48 2.35
C GLY A 527 -15.76 -30.37 1.20
N ARG A 528 -14.46 -30.71 1.20
CA ARG A 528 -13.86 -31.67 0.27
C ARG A 528 -14.45 -33.09 0.42
N ALA A 529 -14.63 -33.55 1.65
CA ALA A 529 -15.22 -34.85 1.94
C ALA A 529 -16.70 -34.92 1.52
N ALA A 530 -17.45 -33.82 1.72
CA ALA A 530 -18.83 -33.71 1.25
C ALA A 530 -18.94 -33.77 -0.29
N GLU A 531 -18.05 -33.11 -1.03
CA GLU A 531 -17.99 -33.21 -2.49
C GLU A 531 -17.83 -34.67 -2.95
N GLU A 532 -16.83 -35.38 -2.44
CA GLU A 532 -16.52 -36.76 -2.82
C GLU A 532 -17.69 -37.72 -2.50
N LEU A 533 -18.29 -37.61 -1.31
CA LEU A 533 -19.41 -38.44 -0.86
C LEU A 533 -20.72 -38.19 -1.61
N VAL A 534 -20.92 -37.00 -2.17
CA VAL A 534 -22.20 -36.59 -2.79
C VAL A 534 -22.16 -36.70 -4.31
N PHE A 535 -21.03 -36.36 -4.95
CA PHE A 535 -20.90 -36.28 -6.40
C PHE A 535 -19.93 -37.30 -7.01
N GLY A 536 -19.16 -38.04 -6.18
CA GLY A 536 -18.13 -38.98 -6.64
C GLY A 536 -16.98 -38.31 -7.41
N ASN A 537 -16.91 -36.98 -7.37
CA ASN A 537 -15.96 -36.12 -8.07
C ASN A 537 -15.53 -35.00 -7.14
N VAL A 538 -14.41 -34.34 -7.46
CA VAL A 538 -13.82 -33.30 -6.63
C VAL A 538 -13.47 -32.07 -7.45
N THR A 539 -13.66 -30.89 -6.88
CA THR A 539 -13.47 -29.60 -7.56
C THR A 539 -12.17 -28.89 -7.17
N THR A 540 -11.99 -27.67 -7.68
CA THR A 540 -10.94 -26.73 -7.25
C THR A 540 -11.37 -25.81 -6.10
N GLY A 541 -12.59 -25.95 -5.56
CA GLY A 541 -13.09 -25.10 -4.47
C GLY A 541 -12.24 -25.23 -3.20
N ALA A 542 -12.02 -26.47 -2.75
CA ALA A 542 -11.27 -26.83 -1.55
C ALA A 542 -9.76 -26.48 -1.52
N ALA A 543 -9.25 -25.70 -2.49
CA ALA A 543 -7.82 -25.41 -2.60
C ALA A 543 -7.27 -24.61 -1.40
N ASN A 544 -8.04 -23.63 -0.93
CA ASN A 544 -7.73 -22.81 0.24
C ASN A 544 -7.66 -23.64 1.53
N ASP A 545 -8.55 -24.61 1.67
CA ASP A 545 -8.76 -25.35 2.91
C ASP A 545 -7.74 -26.49 3.01
N ILE A 546 -7.35 -27.06 1.87
CA ILE A 546 -6.18 -27.92 1.73
C ILE A 546 -4.89 -27.15 2.06
N GLU A 547 -4.74 -25.89 1.61
CA GLU A 547 -3.59 -25.05 1.96
C GLU A 547 -3.54 -24.75 3.48
N GLN A 548 -4.66 -24.31 4.07
CA GLN A 548 -4.76 -24.08 5.51
C GLN A 548 -4.49 -25.35 6.33
N ALA A 549 -5.07 -26.49 5.95
CA ALA A 549 -4.86 -27.77 6.63
C ALA A 549 -3.39 -28.23 6.52
N THR A 550 -2.78 -28.10 5.33
CA THR A 550 -1.36 -28.41 5.12
C THR A 550 -0.47 -27.52 5.99
N ASN A 551 -0.77 -26.23 6.07
CA ASN A 551 -0.04 -25.29 6.93
C ASN A 551 -0.18 -25.67 8.42
N ILE A 552 -1.39 -25.99 8.90
CA ILE A 552 -1.62 -26.40 10.30
C ILE A 552 -0.86 -27.71 10.60
N ALA A 553 -1.01 -28.75 9.79
CA ALA A 553 -0.33 -30.03 9.98
C ALA A 553 1.21 -29.88 9.95
N THR A 554 1.74 -29.05 9.04
CA THR A 554 3.18 -28.74 8.97
C THR A 554 3.65 -28.03 10.25
N ASN A 555 2.90 -27.06 10.78
CA ASN A 555 3.24 -26.40 12.05
C ASN A 555 3.16 -27.37 13.25
N MET A 556 2.16 -28.24 13.31
CA MET A 556 2.01 -29.29 14.34
C MET A 556 3.24 -30.21 14.39
N ILE A 557 3.73 -30.63 13.22
CA ILE A 557 4.85 -31.56 13.08
C ILE A 557 6.20 -30.86 13.29
N THR A 558 6.41 -29.66 12.74
CA THR A 558 7.73 -29.01 12.68
C THR A 558 8.02 -27.98 13.77
N ARG A 559 6.99 -27.40 14.42
CA ARG A 559 7.15 -26.35 15.44
C ARG A 559 6.56 -26.74 16.79
N PHE A 560 5.36 -27.34 16.80
CA PHE A 560 4.66 -27.66 18.06
C PHE A 560 5.04 -29.03 18.66
N GLY A 561 5.85 -29.83 17.96
CA GLY A 561 6.31 -31.13 18.47
C GLY A 561 5.21 -32.17 18.68
N MET A 562 4.10 -32.06 17.94
CA MET A 562 2.91 -32.90 18.09
C MET A 562 2.97 -34.23 17.29
N SER A 563 4.05 -34.45 16.54
CA SER A 563 4.35 -35.71 15.84
C SER A 563 4.78 -36.80 16.82
N LYS A 564 4.32 -38.05 16.60
CA LYS A 564 4.82 -39.22 17.34
C LYS A 564 6.21 -39.65 16.86
N ARG A 565 6.55 -39.38 15.60
CA ARG A 565 7.79 -39.78 14.91
C ARG A 565 8.96 -38.86 15.23
N PHE A 566 8.73 -37.55 15.26
CA PHE A 566 9.77 -36.53 15.53
C PHE A 566 9.79 -36.08 17.00
N GLY A 567 8.69 -36.25 17.73
CA GLY A 567 8.56 -35.80 19.10
C GLY A 567 8.76 -34.29 19.24
N LEU A 568 9.44 -33.87 20.31
CA LEU A 568 9.65 -32.47 20.68
C LEU A 568 10.74 -31.74 19.86
N MET A 569 11.00 -32.16 18.62
CA MET A 569 12.06 -31.58 17.79
C MET A 569 11.54 -30.37 16.99
N GLY A 570 12.13 -29.19 17.25
CA GLY A 570 11.93 -28.02 16.39
C GLY A 570 12.67 -28.21 15.05
N LEU A 571 11.93 -28.37 13.97
CA LEU A 571 12.41 -28.65 12.62
C LEU A 571 12.32 -27.44 11.67
N ALA A 572 11.61 -26.38 12.07
CA ALA A 572 11.46 -25.16 11.27
C ALA A 572 11.60 -23.87 12.09
N THR A 573 12.15 -22.82 11.47
CA THR A 573 12.27 -21.46 12.03
C THR A 573 11.54 -20.46 11.14
N VAL A 574 10.74 -19.57 11.73
CA VAL A 574 10.04 -18.49 11.02
C VAL A 574 11.01 -17.34 10.75
N GLU A 575 11.22 -16.97 9.47
CA GLU A 575 12.13 -15.87 9.11
C GLU A 575 11.49 -14.47 9.24
N SER A 576 10.16 -14.34 9.31
CA SER A 576 9.47 -13.04 9.50
C SER A 576 8.10 -13.18 10.16
N GLU A 577 8.05 -13.06 11.50
CA GLU A 577 6.85 -13.30 12.33
C GLU A 577 5.71 -12.31 12.04
N TYR A 578 5.99 -11.01 11.96
CA TYR A 578 5.00 -9.94 11.78
C TYR A 578 4.38 -9.84 10.36
N LEU A 579 4.87 -10.61 9.39
CA LEU A 579 4.40 -10.58 7.99
C LEU A 579 4.00 -11.96 7.45
N GLY A 580 3.86 -12.99 8.31
CA GLY A 580 3.53 -14.34 7.86
C GLY A 580 4.62 -14.97 6.97
N GLY A 581 5.88 -14.63 7.21
CA GLY A 581 7.01 -15.17 6.44
C GLY A 581 7.11 -16.69 6.60
N GLY A 582 7.30 -17.39 5.47
CA GLY A 582 7.35 -18.86 5.43
C GLY A 582 8.34 -19.46 6.43
N ALA A 583 7.91 -20.51 7.12
CA ALA A 583 8.77 -21.25 8.03
C ALA A 583 9.82 -22.04 7.24
N ARG A 584 11.10 -21.78 7.50
CA ARG A 584 12.21 -22.45 6.84
C ARG A 584 12.63 -23.68 7.62
N LEU A 585 12.66 -24.83 6.96
CA LEU A 585 13.17 -26.07 7.54
C LEU A 585 14.67 -25.95 7.87
N THR A 586 15.04 -26.35 9.08
CA THR A 586 16.42 -26.35 9.61
C THR A 586 16.99 -27.76 9.72
N CYS A 587 16.38 -28.73 9.03
CA CYS A 587 16.73 -30.15 9.06
C CYS A 587 17.41 -30.61 7.76
N SER A 588 17.80 -31.89 7.68
CA SER A 588 18.35 -32.47 6.44
C SER A 588 17.25 -32.72 5.40
N ASP A 589 17.60 -32.79 4.11
CA ASP A 589 16.66 -33.09 3.01
C ASP A 589 15.89 -34.41 3.24
N ARG A 590 16.55 -35.41 3.83
CA ARG A 590 15.90 -36.67 4.25
C ARG A 590 14.85 -36.43 5.32
N THR A 591 15.18 -35.61 6.32
CA THR A 591 14.25 -35.26 7.40
C THR A 591 13.07 -34.43 6.86
N ALA A 592 13.29 -33.60 5.85
CA ALA A 592 12.21 -32.88 5.16
C ALA A 592 11.25 -33.85 4.45
N ALA A 593 11.77 -34.78 3.64
CA ALA A 593 10.94 -35.80 3.00
C ALA A 593 10.21 -36.71 4.03
N ASP A 594 10.86 -37.02 5.16
CA ASP A 594 10.24 -37.73 6.28
C ASP A 594 9.11 -36.91 6.95
N VAL A 595 9.20 -35.57 6.98
CA VAL A 595 8.15 -34.64 7.45
C VAL A 595 7.00 -34.57 6.46
N ASP A 596 7.28 -34.39 5.17
CA ASP A 596 6.25 -34.37 4.10
C ASP A 596 5.40 -35.65 4.12
N THR A 597 6.03 -36.79 4.43
CA THR A 597 5.35 -38.07 4.64
C THR A 597 4.38 -38.03 5.83
N GLU A 598 4.83 -37.54 7.00
CA GLU A 598 3.98 -37.44 8.19
C GLU A 598 2.83 -36.42 8.01
N VAL A 599 3.06 -35.33 7.28
CA VAL A 599 2.01 -34.36 6.91
C VAL A 599 0.95 -35.03 6.04
N MET A 600 1.36 -35.76 5.01
CA MET A 600 0.46 -36.50 4.11
C MET A 600 -0.34 -37.57 4.85
N GLU A 601 0.29 -38.34 5.74
CA GLU A 601 -0.38 -39.34 6.57
C GLU A 601 -1.40 -38.68 7.53
N THR A 602 -1.02 -37.60 8.22
CA THR A 602 -1.90 -36.85 9.15
C THR A 602 -3.14 -36.30 8.43
N LEU A 603 -2.96 -35.65 7.27
CA LEU A 603 -4.07 -35.11 6.48
C LEU A 603 -4.99 -36.22 5.97
N LYS A 604 -4.44 -37.37 5.60
CA LYS A 604 -5.21 -38.53 5.14
C LYS A 604 -6.05 -39.14 6.26
N GLU A 605 -5.50 -39.28 7.47
CA GLU A 605 -6.26 -39.72 8.64
C GLU A 605 -7.44 -38.77 8.91
N CYS A 606 -7.19 -37.46 8.90
CA CYS A 606 -8.23 -36.44 9.10
C CYS A 606 -9.30 -36.45 7.98
N TYR A 607 -8.92 -36.77 6.73
CA TYR A 607 -9.85 -36.82 5.60
C TYR A 607 -10.82 -38.00 5.67
N GLU A 608 -10.32 -39.19 6.02
CA GLU A 608 -11.20 -40.37 6.17
C GLU A 608 -12.09 -40.24 7.42
N GLU A 609 -11.63 -39.60 8.50
CA GLU A 609 -12.49 -39.25 9.66
C GLU A 609 -13.61 -38.27 9.27
N ALA A 610 -13.30 -37.24 8.48
CA ALA A 610 -14.30 -36.32 7.93
C ALA A 610 -15.34 -37.07 7.07
N LYS A 611 -14.89 -38.02 6.25
CA LYS A 611 -15.77 -38.86 5.41
C LYS A 611 -16.63 -39.81 6.26
N GLU A 612 -16.10 -40.43 7.30
CA GLU A 612 -16.87 -41.29 8.19
C GLU A 612 -17.98 -40.48 8.88
N MET A 613 -17.64 -39.34 9.49
CA MET A 613 -18.61 -38.45 10.15
C MET A 613 -19.71 -37.95 9.21
N LEU A 614 -19.36 -37.49 8.01
CA LEU A 614 -20.37 -37.02 7.04
C LEU A 614 -21.23 -38.18 6.49
N SER A 615 -20.67 -39.37 6.29
CA SER A 615 -21.42 -40.53 5.83
C SER A 615 -22.48 -41.00 6.85
N GLY A 616 -22.14 -40.98 8.15
CA GLY A 616 -23.06 -41.29 9.25
C GLY A 616 -24.14 -40.23 9.50
N ASN A 617 -24.07 -39.08 8.81
CA ASN A 617 -25.00 -37.95 8.94
C ASN A 617 -25.62 -37.53 7.60
N ARG A 618 -25.62 -38.43 6.60
CA ARG A 618 -25.95 -38.10 5.22
C ARG A 618 -27.32 -37.43 5.03
N GLU A 619 -28.38 -37.96 5.65
CA GLU A 619 -29.74 -37.42 5.50
C GLU A 619 -29.86 -35.98 6.04
N LEU A 620 -29.12 -35.65 7.10
CA LEU A 620 -29.04 -34.30 7.68
C LEU A 620 -28.25 -33.36 6.76
N MET A 621 -27.15 -33.83 6.18
CA MET A 621 -26.39 -33.08 5.17
C MET A 621 -27.24 -32.77 3.94
N ASP A 622 -27.96 -33.76 3.38
CA ASP A 622 -28.83 -33.56 2.21
C ASP A 622 -29.97 -32.56 2.52
N LYS A 623 -30.55 -32.59 3.74
CA LYS A 623 -31.57 -31.62 4.21
C LYS A 623 -31.02 -30.20 4.36
N LEU A 624 -29.88 -30.03 5.01
CA LEU A 624 -29.22 -28.73 5.21
C LEU A 624 -28.80 -28.12 3.88
N ALA A 625 -28.23 -28.92 2.97
CA ALA A 625 -27.85 -28.46 1.63
C ALA A 625 -29.08 -28.05 0.80
N ALA A 626 -30.19 -28.80 0.87
CA ALA A 626 -31.44 -28.41 0.20
C ALA A 626 -31.98 -27.06 0.70
N HIS A 627 -31.92 -26.80 2.01
CA HIS A 627 -32.33 -25.52 2.58
C HIS A 627 -31.41 -24.36 2.16
N LEU A 628 -30.10 -24.60 2.12
CA LEU A 628 -29.10 -23.61 1.70
C LEU A 628 -29.22 -23.24 0.21
N ILE A 629 -29.60 -24.20 -0.66
CA ILE A 629 -29.88 -23.95 -2.08
C ILE A 629 -31.11 -23.05 -2.27
N GLU A 630 -32.12 -23.14 -1.39
CA GLU A 630 -33.34 -22.34 -1.44
C GLU A 630 -33.15 -20.93 -0.85
N LYS A 631 -32.43 -20.81 0.29
CA LYS A 631 -32.29 -19.55 1.04
C LYS A 631 -31.01 -18.76 0.73
N GLU A 632 -30.03 -19.37 0.08
CA GLU A 632 -28.67 -18.85 -0.18
C GLU A 632 -27.84 -18.52 1.10
N THR A 633 -28.46 -18.47 2.28
CA THR A 633 -27.84 -18.23 3.59
C THR A 633 -28.67 -18.91 4.69
N ILE A 634 -28.00 -19.42 5.73
CA ILE A 634 -28.60 -20.00 6.94
C ILE A 634 -27.89 -19.37 8.16
N SER A 635 -28.63 -18.90 9.17
CA SER A 635 -28.02 -18.45 10.44
C SER A 635 -27.70 -19.63 11.37
N GLY A 636 -26.73 -19.45 12.28
CA GLY A 636 -26.36 -20.47 13.27
C GLY A 636 -27.54 -20.97 14.11
N LYS A 637 -28.50 -20.08 14.43
CA LYS A 637 -29.73 -20.42 15.16
C LYS A 637 -30.65 -21.34 14.34
N GLU A 638 -30.83 -21.07 13.05
CA GLU A 638 -31.63 -21.91 12.15
C GLU A 638 -30.94 -23.25 11.86
N PHE A 639 -29.63 -23.24 11.62
CA PHE A 639 -28.81 -24.44 11.46
C PHE A 639 -28.93 -25.35 12.69
N MET A 640 -28.75 -24.80 13.90
CA MET A 640 -28.87 -25.58 15.14
C MET A 640 -30.30 -26.07 15.41
N LYS A 641 -31.33 -25.36 14.94
CA LYS A 641 -32.73 -25.81 15.01
C LYS A 641 -32.97 -27.03 14.12
N ILE A 642 -32.49 -27.00 12.87
CA ILE A 642 -32.57 -28.13 11.93
C ILE A 642 -31.77 -29.32 12.47
N TYR A 643 -30.54 -29.09 12.94
CA TYR A 643 -29.66 -30.10 13.52
C TYR A 643 -30.29 -30.80 14.74
N ARG A 644 -30.83 -30.03 15.71
CA ARG A 644 -31.47 -30.58 16.91
C ARG A 644 -32.74 -31.36 16.60
N ALA A 645 -33.59 -30.85 15.71
CA ALA A 645 -34.83 -31.50 15.30
C ALA A 645 -34.56 -32.87 14.67
N GLU A 646 -33.56 -32.97 13.78
CA GLU A 646 -33.17 -34.22 13.13
C GLU A 646 -32.50 -35.20 14.10
N LYS A 647 -31.73 -34.70 15.08
CA LYS A 647 -31.09 -35.51 16.12
C LYS A 647 -32.02 -35.92 17.27
N GLY A 648 -33.27 -35.46 17.29
CA GLY A 648 -34.20 -35.70 18.39
C GLY A 648 -33.76 -35.06 19.71
N ILE A 649 -32.89 -34.04 19.66
CA ILE A 649 -32.42 -33.30 20.83
C ILE A 649 -33.44 -32.19 21.10
N PRO A 650 -33.96 -32.03 22.34
CA PRO A 650 -34.83 -30.91 22.67
C PRO A 650 -34.20 -29.55 22.32
N GLU A 651 -35.03 -28.59 21.93
CA GLU A 651 -34.58 -27.20 22.02
C GLU A 651 -34.28 -26.90 23.50
N PRO A 652 -33.12 -26.31 23.84
CA PRO A 652 -32.90 -25.84 25.19
C PRO A 652 -33.94 -24.78 25.49
N GLU A 653 -34.53 -24.84 26.69
CA GLU A 653 -35.41 -23.79 27.19
C GLU A 653 -34.67 -22.45 27.08
N GLU A 654 -35.29 -21.44 26.44
CA GLU A 654 -34.75 -20.10 26.39
C GLU A 654 -34.59 -19.62 27.84
N LYS A 655 -33.34 -19.51 28.32
CA LYS A 655 -33.01 -19.10 29.69
C LYS A 655 -33.90 -17.93 30.10
N GLU A 656 -34.75 -18.16 31.11
CA GLU A 656 -35.72 -17.14 31.55
C GLU A 656 -35.06 -15.83 31.98
N GLU A 657 -33.76 -15.86 32.30
CA GLU A 657 -32.88 -14.69 32.47
C GLU A 657 -33.10 -13.61 31.38
N SER A 658 -33.21 -13.95 30.09
CA SER A 658 -33.40 -12.95 29.03
C SER A 658 -34.82 -12.37 28.97
N LYS A 659 -35.82 -13.15 29.39
CA LYS A 659 -37.22 -12.67 29.49
C LYS A 659 -37.41 -11.85 30.75
N LEU A 660 -36.83 -12.25 31.88
CA LEU A 660 -36.79 -11.42 33.09
C LEU A 660 -36.01 -10.13 32.85
N GLN A 661 -34.92 -10.15 32.10
CA GLN A 661 -34.21 -8.92 31.72
C GLN A 661 -35.11 -8.02 30.85
N GLN A 662 -35.71 -8.53 29.77
CA GLN A 662 -36.60 -7.72 28.92
C GLN A 662 -37.88 -7.25 29.64
N GLU A 663 -38.41 -8.00 30.62
CA GLU A 663 -39.52 -7.56 31.48
C GLU A 663 -39.07 -6.55 32.54
N THR A 664 -37.84 -6.65 33.05
CA THR A 664 -37.25 -5.68 33.99
C THR A 664 -36.91 -4.37 33.28
N GLU A 665 -36.27 -4.42 32.12
CA GLU A 665 -35.97 -3.26 31.27
C GLU A 665 -37.25 -2.56 30.83
N LYS A 666 -38.31 -3.30 30.49
CA LYS A 666 -39.65 -2.71 30.27
C LYS A 666 -40.23 -2.07 31.52
N GLN A 667 -40.14 -2.71 32.68
CA GLN A 667 -40.63 -2.12 33.93
C GLN A 667 -39.82 -0.90 34.36
N GLU A 668 -38.51 -0.84 34.07
CA GLU A 668 -37.67 0.34 34.30
C GLU A 668 -37.96 1.44 33.28
N ALA A 669 -38.20 1.12 32.01
CA ALA A 669 -38.66 2.07 31.00
C ALA A 669 -40.05 2.65 31.33
N GLU A 670 -41.02 1.81 31.69
CA GLU A 670 -42.36 2.24 32.14
C GLU A 670 -42.29 3.05 33.45
N GLN A 671 -41.39 2.71 34.38
CA GLN A 671 -41.14 3.54 35.58
C GLN A 671 -40.41 4.85 35.27
N ASN A 672 -39.58 4.91 34.24
CA ASN A 672 -38.89 6.14 33.86
C ASN A 672 -39.83 7.08 33.08
N GLU A 673 -40.67 6.55 32.18
CA GLU A 673 -41.81 7.30 31.62
C GLU A 673 -42.74 7.82 32.74
N ALA A 674 -43.03 7.00 33.75
CA ALA A 674 -43.85 7.42 34.88
C ALA A 674 -43.19 8.54 35.71
N LYS A 675 -41.87 8.46 35.95
CA LYS A 675 -41.10 9.51 36.64
C LYS A 675 -41.00 10.80 35.82
N GLU A 676 -40.86 10.74 34.49
CA GLU A 676 -40.92 11.94 33.65
C GLU A 676 -42.32 12.57 33.70
N LYS A 677 -43.39 11.77 33.68
CA LYS A 677 -44.78 12.23 33.83
C LYS A 677 -45.11 12.75 35.23
N GLU A 678 -44.37 12.36 36.27
CA GLU A 678 -44.43 12.98 37.61
C GLU A 678 -43.47 14.18 37.79
N ALA A 679 -42.54 14.42 36.85
CA ALA A 679 -41.53 15.47 36.93
C ALA A 679 -41.90 16.78 36.21
N GLU A 680 -43.01 16.83 35.45
CA GLU A 680 -43.51 18.08 34.88
C GLU A 680 -44.10 19.02 35.95
N PRO A 681 -43.55 20.24 36.14
CA PRO A 681 -44.13 21.20 37.08
C PRO A 681 -45.39 21.85 36.48
N LEU A 682 -46.52 21.67 37.16
CA LEU A 682 -47.84 22.22 36.80
C LEU A 682 -47.82 23.70 36.38
N GLN A 683 -47.83 23.96 35.07
CA GLN A 683 -48.14 25.27 34.51
C GLN A 683 -49.66 25.45 34.43
N GLN A 684 -50.24 26.12 35.43
CA GLN A 684 -51.64 26.54 35.39
C GLN A 684 -51.75 27.98 34.86
N GLU A 685 -52.06 28.14 33.57
CA GLU A 685 -52.75 29.34 33.10
C GLU A 685 -54.25 29.25 33.47
N PRO A 686 -54.92 30.38 33.81
CA PRO A 686 -56.21 30.32 34.49
C PRO A 686 -57.42 30.36 33.56
N GLU A 687 -58.31 29.37 33.66
CA GLU A 687 -59.73 29.56 33.28
C GLU A 687 -60.56 30.05 34.46
N ILE A 688 -61.24 31.18 34.28
CA ILE A 688 -62.35 31.61 35.15
C ILE A 688 -63.62 31.56 34.28
N GLN A 689 -64.43 30.52 34.47
CA GLN A 689 -65.75 30.46 33.83
C GLN A 689 -66.76 31.36 34.55
N GLU A 690 -67.64 31.97 33.78
CA GLU A 690 -68.59 32.97 34.25
C GLU A 690 -69.64 32.38 35.22
N ARG A 691 -69.97 33.13 36.27
CA ARG A 691 -71.33 33.17 36.81
C ARG A 691 -71.77 34.59 37.14
N GLU A 692 -73.05 34.82 36.88
CA GLU A 692 -73.73 36.10 36.78
C GLU A 692 -73.66 36.95 38.06
N GLU A 693 -73.48 38.27 37.92
CA GLU A 693 -74.53 39.23 38.30
C GLU A 693 -74.29 40.64 37.70
N LYS A 694 -75.37 41.43 37.61
CA LYS A 694 -75.42 42.82 37.09
C LYS A 694 -76.15 43.70 38.12
N PRO A 695 -76.05 45.04 38.07
CA PRO A 695 -74.96 45.92 37.60
C PRO A 695 -74.68 47.06 38.64
N VAL A 696 -73.95 48.13 38.28
CA VAL A 696 -74.32 49.58 38.45
C VAL A 696 -73.10 50.55 38.45
N SER A 697 -73.21 51.55 37.56
CA SER A 697 -72.51 52.84 37.34
C SER A 697 -71.35 53.41 38.21
N GLU A 698 -70.38 53.99 37.49
CA GLU A 698 -69.80 55.36 37.65
C GLU A 698 -68.69 55.73 38.69
N ALA A 699 -67.43 55.64 38.25
CA ALA A 699 -66.56 56.81 37.91
C ALA A 699 -66.01 57.78 39.03
N PRO A 700 -65.19 58.83 38.73
CA PRO A 700 -63.78 58.72 38.27
C PRO A 700 -62.75 59.76 38.82
N ARG A 701 -61.41 59.51 38.72
CA ARG A 701 -60.30 60.41 38.17
C ARG A 701 -58.90 60.39 38.85
N GLY A 702 -57.84 60.29 38.01
CA GLY A 702 -56.52 60.97 38.14
C GLY A 702 -55.41 60.30 38.98
N ARG A 703 -54.10 60.65 38.86
CA ARG A 703 -53.32 61.41 37.84
C ARG A 703 -51.78 61.37 38.16
N PHE A 704 -50.88 61.10 37.19
CA PHE A 704 -49.42 61.46 37.17
C PHE A 704 -48.50 60.81 38.27
N SER A 705 -47.14 60.81 38.28
CA SER A 705 -46.03 60.93 37.28
C SER A 705 -44.61 60.77 37.93
N GLY A 706 -43.53 60.42 37.19
CA GLY A 706 -42.10 60.62 37.56
C GLY A 706 -41.18 59.38 37.45
N THR A 707 -40.08 59.35 36.66
CA THR A 707 -38.67 59.84 36.87
C THR A 707 -37.86 59.03 37.92
N SER A 708 -36.82 58.24 37.58
CA SER A 708 -35.40 58.58 37.28
C SER A 708 -34.64 59.29 38.42
N THR A 709 -33.36 59.09 38.76
CA THR A 709 -32.15 58.48 38.11
C THR A 709 -31.44 57.48 39.08
N ASP A 710 -30.13 57.12 39.18
CA ASP A 710 -28.78 57.38 38.57
C ASP A 710 -27.88 56.13 38.87
N ILE A 711 -26.97 55.60 38.01
CA ILE A 711 -25.57 55.96 37.62
C ILE A 711 -24.40 55.51 38.56
N PHE A 712 -23.38 54.87 37.94
CA PHE A 712 -22.08 54.36 38.45
C PHE A 712 -22.12 53.23 39.52
N GLN A 713 -21.12 52.35 39.61
CA GLN A 713 -19.76 52.35 38.99
C GLN A 713 -19.44 51.05 38.23
#